data_AF-A0A444XAL1-F1
#
_entry.id   AF-A0A444XAL1-F1
#
_cell.length_a   1.000
_cell.length_b   1.000
_cell.length_c   1.000
_cell.angle_alpha   90.00
_cell.angle_beta   90.00
_cell.angle_gamma   90.00
#
_symmetry.space_group_name_H-M   'P 1'
#
loop_
_entity.id
_entity.type
_entity.pdbx_description
1 polymer ?
#
loop_
_entity_poly.entity_id
_entity_poly.type
_entity_poly.pdbx_seq_one_letter_code
_entity_poly.pdbx_strand_id
1 'polypeptide(L)'
;MAPQHATAALLLCEVVMEILSWFPAKSVTRLKLVCKSWNSIISHPHFVKLHLHRSPKNAILLFTRTPALTLEKEKWGLVLTSVESFIQNPSSTPDAQENRHSLHVEDWVSGSCNGLVCVAHILCHPNNDICDIWFRLLNPLTGFISENSPCLRINVHTAFGFGYDESSDSYKVVTLIRDSSGTVTAQVYSFRGSSWKTINSFPAFPYCVEDNGQFIGGTLNWLGVRNPHGDDYDWAAVTLDMLMIVSFDLKSDTHKQILLPKGIDEVPREEPTLGVWGNSLYLLHDYKNTHFIAWQMKEFGDENSWTQLLKISFHHLGVERLLPVFIFENGNIFMLRGRHRFEEVFYDRRDNSIKRINILANNSYFIAFDYVESLGMHMAAQHPTAAVLLCEVVMEILSWVPAKPVTRLKLVCKSWNSIISHPHFVKLHLHRSPKNAIVLSTLTPPFPNKEEKQSLVLSSVESFIQNPSSTVDAQENRHSLHLQDRVSGSCNGLVCVARILYHPNKDICDIWFRLLNPLGGFISENSPCLRVSMHTASGFGYDESSDSYKVVTVSRDSSGTVTAQVYSFGGSSWKRANSFPAFPFSVEDNGHFIGGSLNWLGLRNPHGAHYDWAAVTLDMLMIVSFDLKSDTHKQILLPKGIDEIPDKEPTLGVWGNSLYLLHNYKNTHFIAWQMKEFGDENSWTQLLKISFHHLGVERLLPEFIFENGNIFILRGRHCFELVFYDRRDNSVKRINILANNSYFIAFDYVESLVQPCRSSKVQNHSCTPIPHSPLLKQSKENPSPRILAAAVHRFSAPPLLPLPPVRNQVARLVIPIFPVFSVRGLEQLTVGSPLAVASPIVVVSPVAIRVSVEGHVSSLHSLVNLKT
;
A
#
# COMPACT_ATOMS: atom_id res chain seq x y z
N MET A 1 28.13 -12.93 -15.60
CA MET A 1 27.52 -12.34 -14.40
C MET A 1 26.07 -11.83 -14.63
N ALA A 2 25.33 -12.36 -15.62
CA ALA A 2 23.99 -11.86 -16.02
C ALA A 2 22.72 -12.55 -15.44
N PRO A 3 22.72 -13.80 -14.90
CA PRO A 3 21.46 -14.46 -14.54
C PRO A 3 20.77 -13.88 -13.28
N GLN A 4 21.53 -13.43 -12.28
CA GLN A 4 20.96 -13.05 -10.97
C GLN A 4 20.18 -11.72 -11.00
N HIS A 5 20.51 -10.80 -11.90
CA HIS A 5 19.78 -9.53 -12.04
C HIS A 5 18.42 -9.72 -12.74
N ALA A 6 18.30 -10.67 -13.67
CA ALA A 6 17.04 -10.97 -14.35
C ALA A 6 16.01 -11.59 -13.38
N THR A 7 16.44 -12.54 -12.53
CA THR A 7 15.56 -13.18 -11.53
C THR A 7 15.07 -12.19 -10.47
N ALA A 8 15.93 -11.26 -10.07
CA ALA A 8 15.58 -10.19 -9.12
C ALA A 8 14.55 -9.19 -9.68
N ALA A 9 14.66 -8.84 -10.97
CA ALA A 9 13.69 -7.98 -11.64
C ALA A 9 12.33 -8.67 -11.80
N LEU A 10 12.32 -9.99 -12.06
CA LEU A 10 11.09 -10.79 -12.17
C LEU A 10 10.30 -10.83 -10.86
N LEU A 11 10.97 -11.10 -9.72
CA LEU A 11 10.32 -11.09 -8.39
C LEU A 11 9.73 -9.72 -8.03
N LEU A 12 10.37 -8.63 -8.46
CA LEU A 12 9.87 -7.27 -8.22
C LEU A 12 8.62 -6.97 -9.06
N CYS A 13 8.62 -7.42 -10.32
CA CYS A 13 7.45 -7.33 -11.19
C CYS A 13 6.27 -8.13 -10.64
N GLU A 14 6.51 -9.32 -10.08
CA GLU A 14 5.47 -10.15 -9.46
C GLU A 14 4.80 -9.45 -8.27
N VAL A 15 5.58 -8.81 -7.39
CA VAL A 15 5.02 -8.06 -6.24
C VAL A 15 4.21 -6.84 -6.71
N VAL A 16 4.68 -6.12 -7.73
CA VAL A 16 3.91 -5.01 -8.30
C VAL A 16 2.62 -5.50 -8.95
N MET A 17 2.67 -6.59 -9.71
CA MET A 17 1.47 -7.25 -10.25
C MET A 17 0.52 -7.66 -9.13
N GLU A 18 1.05 -8.24 -8.05
CA GLU A 18 0.29 -8.66 -6.89
C GLU A 18 -0.45 -7.47 -6.27
N ILE A 19 0.25 -6.37 -5.96
CA ILE A 19 -0.34 -5.16 -5.37
C ILE A 19 -1.40 -4.56 -6.30
N LEU A 20 -1.05 -4.32 -7.58
CA LEU A 20 -1.93 -3.65 -8.53
C LEU A 20 -3.17 -4.46 -8.87
N SER A 21 -3.09 -5.78 -8.78
CA SER A 21 -4.23 -6.65 -9.11
C SER A 21 -5.41 -6.51 -8.13
N TRP A 22 -5.21 -5.88 -6.97
CA TRP A 22 -6.27 -5.57 -6.00
C TRP A 22 -6.99 -4.23 -6.26
N PHE A 23 -6.49 -3.41 -7.21
CA PHE A 23 -7.08 -2.10 -7.48
C PHE A 23 -8.21 -2.19 -8.53
N PRO A 24 -9.20 -1.27 -8.49
CA PRO A 24 -10.26 -1.21 -9.49
C PRO A 24 -9.71 -1.08 -10.93
N ALA A 25 -10.33 -1.77 -11.88
CA ALA A 25 -9.88 -1.82 -13.27
C ALA A 25 -9.73 -0.43 -13.91
N LYS A 26 -10.65 0.51 -13.62
CA LYS A 26 -10.58 1.89 -14.11
C LYS A 26 -9.30 2.60 -13.66
N SER A 27 -8.93 2.45 -12.38
CA SER A 27 -7.70 3.04 -11.81
C SER A 27 -6.45 2.43 -12.44
N VAL A 28 -6.41 1.11 -12.54
CA VAL A 28 -5.28 0.39 -13.15
C VAL A 28 -5.11 0.76 -14.62
N THR A 29 -6.20 0.94 -15.37
CA THR A 29 -6.14 1.36 -16.78
C THR A 29 -5.49 2.74 -16.94
N ARG A 30 -5.78 3.69 -16.04
CA ARG A 30 -5.14 5.01 -16.04
C ARG A 30 -3.63 4.92 -15.79
N LEU A 31 -3.17 3.94 -15.01
CA LEU A 31 -1.74 3.71 -14.76
C LEU A 31 -0.96 3.26 -16.01
N LYS A 32 -1.64 2.71 -17.04
CA LYS A 32 -1.00 2.43 -18.35
C LYS A 32 -0.42 3.69 -18.98
N LEU A 33 -0.98 4.87 -18.69
CA LEU A 33 -0.54 6.15 -19.26
C LEU A 33 0.69 6.74 -18.55
N VAL A 34 1.10 6.18 -17.40
CA VAL A 34 2.20 6.73 -16.60
C VAL A 34 3.55 6.54 -17.30
N CYS A 35 3.86 5.30 -17.72
CA CYS A 35 5.05 5.03 -18.52
C CYS A 35 4.96 3.68 -19.27
N LYS A 36 5.90 3.44 -20.20
CA LYS A 36 5.95 2.21 -21.01
C LYS A 36 6.07 0.93 -20.16
N SER A 37 6.80 0.98 -19.04
CA SER A 37 6.96 -0.17 -18.14
C SER A 37 5.65 -0.54 -17.44
N TRP A 38 4.94 0.46 -16.91
CA TRP A 38 3.61 0.27 -16.31
C TRP A 38 2.62 -0.26 -17.34
N ASN A 39 2.59 0.32 -18.53
CA ASN A 39 1.79 -0.21 -19.64
C ASN A 39 2.12 -1.67 -19.94
N SER A 40 3.40 -2.04 -19.95
CA SER A 40 3.85 -3.40 -20.23
C SER A 40 3.48 -4.40 -19.13
N ILE A 41 3.57 -4.02 -17.85
CA ILE A 41 3.19 -4.87 -16.71
C ILE A 41 1.68 -5.07 -16.70
N ILE A 42 0.91 -4.00 -16.84
CA ILE A 42 -0.54 -4.03 -16.77
C ILE A 42 -1.13 -4.75 -17.99
N SER A 43 -0.45 -4.69 -19.13
CA SER A 43 -0.87 -5.42 -20.34
C SER A 43 -0.34 -6.86 -20.36
N HIS A 44 0.41 -7.31 -19.34
CA HIS A 44 0.96 -8.65 -19.30
C HIS A 44 -0.14 -9.69 -19.04
N PRO A 45 -0.20 -10.82 -19.79
CA PRO A 45 -1.28 -11.82 -19.66
C PRO A 45 -1.46 -12.37 -18.24
N HIS A 46 -0.36 -12.59 -17.52
CA HIS A 46 -0.40 -13.05 -16.12
C HIS A 46 -1.09 -12.03 -15.22
N PHE A 47 -0.76 -10.73 -15.36
CA PHE A 47 -1.38 -9.68 -14.57
C PHE A 47 -2.87 -9.58 -14.87
N VAL A 48 -3.25 -9.65 -16.14
CA VAL A 48 -4.66 -9.59 -16.55
C VAL A 48 -5.46 -10.76 -15.98
N LYS A 49 -4.93 -11.99 -16.02
CA LYS A 49 -5.58 -13.16 -15.40
C LYS A 49 -5.70 -13.02 -13.88
N LEU A 50 -4.63 -12.56 -13.22
CA LEU A 50 -4.62 -12.34 -11.78
C LEU A 50 -5.62 -11.26 -11.35
N HIS A 51 -5.64 -10.14 -12.07
CA HIS A 51 -6.58 -9.03 -11.86
C HIS A 51 -8.02 -9.50 -12.07
N LEU A 52 -8.31 -10.22 -13.16
CA LEU A 52 -9.63 -10.79 -13.45
C LEU A 52 -10.14 -11.70 -12.31
N HIS A 53 -9.28 -12.56 -11.75
CA HIS A 53 -9.65 -13.43 -10.63
C HIS A 53 -9.98 -12.65 -9.35
N ARG A 54 -9.39 -11.47 -9.17
CA ARG A 54 -9.59 -10.59 -8.00
C ARG A 54 -10.65 -9.52 -8.21
N SER A 55 -11.04 -9.27 -9.46
CA SER A 55 -12.07 -8.30 -9.79
C SER A 55 -13.39 -8.63 -9.09
N PRO A 56 -14.09 -7.62 -8.55
CA PRO A 56 -15.38 -7.83 -7.92
C PRO A 56 -16.41 -8.27 -8.97
N LYS A 57 -17.26 -9.21 -8.58
CA LYS A 57 -18.32 -9.80 -9.43
C LYS A 57 -19.69 -9.16 -9.16
N ASN A 58 -19.71 -7.83 -9.04
CA ASN A 58 -20.91 -7.06 -8.67
C ASN A 58 -21.29 -6.00 -9.71
N ALA A 59 -20.70 -6.08 -10.91
CA ALA A 59 -21.04 -5.21 -12.02
C ALA A 59 -22.07 -5.87 -12.93
N ILE A 60 -22.96 -5.05 -13.49
CA ILE A 60 -23.99 -5.45 -14.42
C ILE A 60 -23.78 -4.68 -15.71
N LEU A 61 -23.94 -5.38 -16.82
CA LEU A 61 -24.02 -4.76 -18.14
C LEU A 61 -25.49 -4.73 -18.58
N LEU A 62 -26.02 -3.54 -18.81
CA LEU A 62 -27.36 -3.33 -19.32
C LEU A 62 -27.29 -3.02 -20.81
N PHE A 63 -27.91 -3.86 -21.62
CA PHE A 63 -28.14 -3.61 -23.04
C PHE A 63 -29.49 -2.92 -23.20
N THR A 64 -29.47 -1.64 -23.54
CA THR A 64 -30.66 -0.77 -23.52
C THR A 64 -31.02 -0.31 -24.93
N ARG A 65 -32.33 -0.27 -25.20
CA ARG A 65 -32.90 0.29 -26.44
C ARG A 65 -33.58 1.63 -26.12
N THR A 66 -33.01 2.75 -26.55
CA THR A 66 -33.68 4.05 -26.40
C THR A 66 -34.58 4.34 -27.60
N PRO A 67 -35.89 4.56 -27.39
CA PRO A 67 -36.81 4.91 -28.47
C PRO A 67 -36.48 6.30 -29.03
N ALA A 68 -36.69 6.47 -30.33
CA ALA A 68 -36.49 7.72 -31.04
C ALA A 68 -37.48 8.79 -30.56
N LEU A 69 -37.01 9.77 -29.78
CA LEU A 69 -37.76 10.99 -29.50
C LEU A 69 -37.49 11.98 -30.65
N THR A 70 -38.32 11.92 -31.69
CA THR A 70 -38.37 12.80 -32.89
C THR A 70 -37.15 12.77 -33.84
N LEU A 71 -37.38 12.35 -35.09
CA LEU A 71 -36.46 12.36 -36.26
C LEU A 71 -35.06 11.70 -36.12
N GLU A 72 -34.60 11.35 -34.93
CA GLU A 72 -33.41 10.51 -34.72
C GLU A 72 -33.74 9.03 -34.92
N LYS A 73 -32.79 8.25 -35.47
CA LYS A 73 -32.91 6.79 -35.57
C LYS A 73 -32.84 6.16 -34.17
N GLU A 74 -33.50 5.00 -33.99
CA GLU A 74 -33.35 4.19 -32.79
C GLU A 74 -31.87 3.97 -32.46
N LYS A 75 -31.51 3.99 -31.17
CA LYS A 75 -30.13 3.77 -30.71
C LYS A 75 -30.11 2.68 -29.65
N TRP A 76 -29.22 1.71 -29.87
CA TRP A 76 -28.90 0.68 -28.88
C TRP A 76 -27.65 1.12 -28.12
N GLY A 77 -27.52 0.70 -26.87
CA GLY A 77 -26.32 0.98 -26.12
C GLY A 77 -26.09 0.04 -24.95
N LEU A 78 -24.84 0.04 -24.49
CA LEU A 78 -24.42 -0.68 -23.30
C LEU A 78 -24.18 0.31 -22.18
N VAL A 79 -24.78 0.04 -21.02
CA VAL A 79 -24.59 0.81 -19.79
C VAL A 79 -23.97 -0.10 -18.75
N LEU A 80 -22.80 0.30 -18.25
CA LEU A 80 -22.12 -0.38 -17.15
C LEU A 80 -22.51 0.26 -15.82
N THR A 81 -22.98 -0.54 -14.86
CA THR A 81 -23.37 -0.09 -13.52
C THR A 81 -23.08 -1.16 -12.47
N SER A 82 -23.07 -0.78 -11.19
CA SER A 82 -23.02 -1.76 -10.09
C SER A 82 -24.44 -2.19 -9.69
N VAL A 83 -24.56 -3.39 -9.11
CA VAL A 83 -25.82 -3.88 -8.53
C VAL A 83 -26.39 -2.89 -7.51
N GLU A 84 -25.55 -2.40 -6.61
CA GLU A 84 -25.97 -1.50 -5.53
C GLU A 84 -26.47 -0.16 -6.08
N SER A 85 -25.72 0.46 -6.99
CA SER A 85 -26.13 1.72 -7.63
C SER A 85 -27.42 1.56 -8.42
N PHE A 86 -27.60 0.42 -9.09
CA PHE A 86 -28.80 0.10 -9.84
C PHE A 86 -30.03 -0.08 -8.94
N ILE A 87 -29.89 -0.74 -7.79
CA ILE A 87 -30.98 -0.89 -6.81
C ILE A 87 -31.31 0.44 -6.12
N GLN A 88 -30.30 1.25 -5.78
CA GLN A 88 -30.47 2.51 -5.07
C GLN A 88 -31.07 3.60 -5.97
N ASN A 89 -30.52 3.81 -7.17
CA ASN A 89 -30.88 4.91 -8.07
C ASN A 89 -31.23 4.45 -9.50
N PRO A 90 -32.15 3.50 -9.67
CA PRO A 90 -32.45 2.82 -10.92
C PRO A 90 -32.81 3.75 -12.08
N SER A 91 -33.56 4.82 -11.84
CA SER A 91 -34.01 5.78 -12.87
C SER A 91 -32.89 6.68 -13.41
N SER A 92 -31.81 6.90 -12.63
CA SER A 92 -30.67 7.73 -13.03
C SER A 92 -29.53 6.95 -13.70
N THR A 93 -29.53 5.62 -13.56
CA THR A 93 -28.46 4.76 -14.10
C THR A 93 -28.38 4.70 -15.64
N PRO A 94 -29.48 4.74 -16.41
CA PRO A 94 -29.42 4.69 -17.87
C PRO A 94 -29.03 6.04 -18.52
N ASP A 95 -29.17 7.15 -17.77
CA ASP A 95 -28.91 8.53 -18.23
C ASP A 95 -27.48 9.01 -17.96
N ALA A 96 -26.65 8.24 -17.25
CA ALA A 96 -25.25 8.58 -16.99
C ALA A 96 -24.40 8.44 -18.26
N GLN A 97 -24.28 9.51 -19.04
CA GLN A 97 -23.54 9.60 -20.31
C GLN A 97 -22.10 9.04 -20.25
N GLU A 98 -21.44 9.08 -19.09
CA GLU A 98 -20.04 8.68 -18.91
C GLU A 98 -19.77 7.16 -19.05
N ASN A 99 -20.80 6.29 -18.97
CA ASN A 99 -20.64 4.83 -19.04
C ASN A 99 -21.38 4.18 -20.23
N ARG A 100 -21.81 4.97 -21.21
CA ARG A 100 -22.63 4.49 -22.33
C ARG A 100 -21.81 4.24 -23.58
N HIS A 101 -21.80 3.00 -24.08
CA HIS A 101 -21.27 2.68 -25.40
C HIS A 101 -22.42 2.60 -26.41
N SER A 102 -22.37 3.40 -27.46
CA SER A 102 -23.36 3.36 -28.54
C SER A 102 -23.11 2.13 -29.43
N LEU A 103 -24.19 1.41 -29.74
CA LEU A 103 -24.21 0.29 -30.66
C LEU A 103 -25.07 0.62 -31.88
N HIS A 104 -24.81 -0.05 -33.00
CA HIS A 104 -25.66 0.03 -34.17
C HIS A 104 -27.00 -0.67 -33.90
N VAL A 105 -28.05 -0.28 -34.63
CA VAL A 105 -29.38 -0.90 -34.51
C VAL A 105 -29.37 -2.39 -34.85
N GLU A 106 -28.42 -2.80 -35.68
CA GLU A 106 -28.19 -4.17 -36.15
C GLU A 106 -27.27 -4.97 -35.20
N ASP A 107 -26.81 -4.37 -34.09
CA ASP A 107 -25.96 -5.06 -33.13
C ASP A 107 -26.79 -5.75 -32.04
N TRP A 108 -26.48 -7.01 -31.76
CA TRP A 108 -27.03 -7.82 -30.68
C TRP A 108 -25.92 -8.29 -29.73
N VAL A 109 -26.22 -8.42 -28.42
CA VAL A 109 -25.26 -8.94 -27.45
C VAL A 109 -25.47 -10.43 -27.27
N SER A 110 -24.48 -11.24 -27.65
CA SER A 110 -24.52 -12.70 -27.48
C SER A 110 -24.14 -13.16 -26.07
N GLY A 111 -23.51 -12.30 -25.28
CA GLY A 111 -23.15 -12.60 -23.90
C GLY A 111 -21.90 -11.85 -23.43
N SER A 112 -21.55 -12.10 -22.16
CA SER A 112 -20.46 -11.49 -21.43
C SER A 112 -19.60 -12.59 -20.80
N CYS A 113 -18.27 -12.48 -20.91
CA CYS A 113 -17.34 -13.44 -20.34
C CYS A 113 -16.02 -12.73 -19.98
N ASN A 114 -15.54 -12.89 -18.75
CA ASN A 114 -14.23 -12.40 -18.31
C ASN A 114 -13.99 -10.89 -18.59
N GLY A 115 -15.04 -10.07 -18.49
CA GLY A 115 -15.01 -8.62 -18.76
C GLY A 115 -15.03 -8.23 -20.25
N LEU A 116 -15.13 -9.21 -21.16
CA LEU A 116 -15.41 -8.98 -22.57
C LEU A 116 -16.88 -9.25 -22.88
N VAL A 117 -17.40 -8.52 -23.85
CA VAL A 117 -18.76 -8.61 -24.38
C VAL A 117 -18.67 -9.05 -25.83
N CYS A 118 -19.41 -10.07 -26.20
CA CYS A 118 -19.52 -10.50 -27.60
C CYS A 118 -20.71 -9.82 -28.26
N VAL A 119 -20.44 -9.09 -29.33
CA VAL A 119 -21.45 -8.37 -30.11
C VAL A 119 -21.57 -9.01 -31.49
N ALA A 120 -22.78 -9.39 -31.86
CA ALA A 120 -23.14 -9.88 -33.19
C ALA A 120 -23.72 -8.72 -34.00
N HIS A 121 -23.13 -8.41 -35.15
CA HIS A 121 -23.68 -7.47 -36.11
C HIS A 121 -24.47 -8.26 -37.16
N ILE A 122 -25.78 -8.03 -37.25
CA ILE A 122 -26.73 -8.85 -38.01
C ILE A 122 -27.35 -8.01 -39.13
N LEU A 123 -27.01 -8.32 -40.38
CA LEU A 123 -27.59 -7.70 -41.56
C LEU A 123 -28.56 -8.66 -42.24
N CYS A 124 -29.86 -8.41 -42.12
CA CYS A 124 -30.88 -9.23 -42.77
C CYS A 124 -31.27 -8.67 -44.14
N HIS A 125 -31.31 -9.55 -45.16
CA HIS A 125 -31.64 -9.16 -46.53
C HIS A 125 -33.16 -9.17 -46.73
N PRO A 126 -33.78 -8.11 -47.30
CA PRO A 126 -35.24 -7.98 -47.34
C PRO A 126 -36.00 -9.03 -48.15
N ASN A 127 -35.32 -9.77 -49.04
CA ASN A 127 -35.98 -10.55 -50.10
C ASN A 127 -35.82 -12.07 -49.96
N ASN A 128 -34.87 -12.53 -49.15
CA ASN A 128 -34.62 -13.94 -48.86
C ASN A 128 -34.31 -13.99 -47.36
N ASP A 129 -34.86 -14.93 -46.59
CA ASP A 129 -34.70 -15.14 -45.14
C ASP A 129 -33.24 -15.45 -44.72
N ILE A 130 -32.28 -14.67 -45.21
CA ILE A 130 -30.85 -14.82 -45.08
C ILE A 130 -30.33 -13.58 -44.37
N CYS A 131 -29.59 -13.80 -43.30
CA CYS A 131 -28.86 -12.76 -42.59
C CYS A 131 -27.35 -13.06 -42.65
N ASP A 132 -26.57 -12.01 -42.83
CA ASP A 132 -25.11 -12.04 -42.71
C ASP A 132 -24.73 -11.57 -41.30
N ILE A 133 -23.94 -12.38 -40.59
CA ILE A 133 -23.58 -12.13 -39.19
C ILE A 133 -22.07 -12.06 -39.02
N TRP A 134 -21.61 -11.04 -38.29
CA TRP A 134 -20.24 -10.88 -37.83
C TRP A 134 -20.18 -10.77 -36.32
N PHE A 135 -19.21 -11.43 -35.69
CA PHE A 135 -19.00 -11.34 -34.24
C PHE A 135 -17.74 -10.56 -33.92
N ARG A 136 -17.79 -9.72 -32.89
CA ARG A 136 -16.65 -8.98 -32.36
C ARG A 136 -16.65 -8.94 -30.84
N LEU A 137 -15.46 -8.83 -30.25
CA LEU A 137 -15.28 -8.66 -28.82
C LEU A 137 -15.13 -7.17 -28.49
N LEU A 138 -15.84 -6.74 -27.47
CA LEU A 138 -15.80 -5.40 -26.92
C LEU A 138 -15.43 -5.47 -25.43
N ASN A 139 -14.56 -4.58 -24.96
CA ASN A 139 -14.41 -4.30 -23.54
C ASN A 139 -14.97 -2.88 -23.25
N PRO A 140 -16.18 -2.76 -22.68
CA PRO A 140 -16.76 -1.46 -22.33
C PRO A 140 -15.91 -0.62 -21.37
N LEU A 141 -15.07 -1.25 -20.53
CA LEU A 141 -14.24 -0.52 -19.57
C LEU A 141 -12.99 0.10 -20.21
N THR A 142 -12.34 -0.63 -21.13
CA THR A 142 -11.10 -0.17 -21.78
C THR A 142 -11.32 0.46 -23.16
N GLY A 143 -12.53 0.32 -23.73
CA GLY A 143 -12.83 0.72 -25.11
C GLY A 143 -12.21 -0.19 -26.17
N PHE A 144 -11.65 -1.34 -25.78
CA PHE A 144 -11.06 -2.31 -26.72
C PHE A 144 -12.14 -2.92 -27.61
N ILE A 145 -11.87 -2.99 -28.92
CA ILE A 145 -12.71 -3.64 -29.93
C ILE A 145 -11.81 -4.57 -30.76
N SER A 146 -12.21 -5.84 -30.93
CA SER A 146 -11.52 -6.79 -31.81
C SER A 146 -11.89 -6.60 -33.28
N GLU A 147 -11.12 -7.22 -34.17
CA GLU A 147 -11.56 -7.45 -35.54
C GLU A 147 -12.83 -8.32 -35.58
N ASN A 148 -13.60 -8.18 -36.66
CA ASN A 148 -14.79 -8.98 -36.91
C ASN A 148 -14.40 -10.42 -37.29
N SER A 149 -15.22 -11.38 -36.87
CA SER A 149 -15.15 -12.75 -37.37
C SER A 149 -15.35 -12.79 -38.89
N PRO A 150 -14.97 -13.90 -39.57
CA PRO A 150 -15.48 -14.17 -40.90
C PRO A 150 -17.01 -14.11 -40.91
N CYS A 151 -17.58 -13.57 -41.98
CA CYS A 151 -19.03 -13.50 -42.18
C CYS A 151 -19.64 -14.90 -42.10
N LEU A 152 -20.69 -15.05 -41.29
CA LEU A 152 -21.50 -16.25 -41.24
C LEU A 152 -22.86 -15.95 -41.88
N ARG A 153 -23.19 -16.65 -42.97
CA ARG A 153 -24.42 -16.44 -43.74
C ARG A 153 -25.45 -17.52 -43.42
N ILE A 154 -26.57 -17.15 -42.82
CA ILE A 154 -27.51 -18.09 -42.19
C ILE A 154 -28.98 -17.68 -42.35
N ASN A 155 -29.89 -18.62 -42.10
CA ASN A 155 -31.33 -18.40 -41.99
C ASN A 155 -31.68 -17.64 -40.70
N VAL A 156 -32.81 -16.92 -40.67
CA VAL A 156 -33.36 -16.14 -39.54
C VAL A 156 -33.41 -16.88 -38.19
N HIS A 157 -33.61 -18.20 -38.15
CA HIS A 157 -33.76 -18.96 -36.89
C HIS A 157 -32.43 -19.36 -36.27
N THR A 158 -31.84 -18.45 -35.47
CA THR A 158 -30.51 -18.65 -34.89
C THR A 158 -30.45 -18.30 -33.41
N ALA A 159 -29.70 -19.09 -32.64
CA ALA A 159 -29.42 -18.80 -31.24
C ALA A 159 -27.91 -18.71 -31.03
N PHE A 160 -27.47 -17.80 -30.15
CA PHE A 160 -26.05 -17.57 -29.89
C PHE A 160 -25.65 -18.07 -28.51
N GLY A 161 -24.36 -18.32 -28.32
CA GLY A 161 -23.77 -18.48 -27.00
C GLY A 161 -22.30 -18.06 -27.05
N PHE A 162 -21.84 -17.42 -26.00
CA PHE A 162 -20.48 -16.87 -25.92
C PHE A 162 -19.78 -17.33 -24.65
N GLY A 163 -18.57 -17.84 -24.78
CA GLY A 163 -17.81 -18.33 -23.64
C GLY A 163 -16.32 -18.41 -23.88
N TYR A 164 -15.60 -18.85 -22.85
CA TYR A 164 -14.15 -18.96 -22.84
C TYR A 164 -13.70 -20.42 -22.71
N ASP A 165 -12.85 -20.87 -23.63
CA ASP A 165 -12.18 -22.16 -23.58
C ASP A 165 -10.79 -21.99 -22.96
N GLU A 166 -10.64 -22.45 -21.73
CA GLU A 166 -9.38 -22.37 -20.98
C GLU A 166 -8.26 -23.20 -21.62
N SER A 167 -8.60 -24.28 -22.33
CA SER A 167 -7.60 -25.19 -22.91
C SER A 167 -6.91 -24.62 -24.15
N SER A 168 -7.66 -23.89 -24.98
CA SER A 168 -7.11 -23.17 -26.15
C SER A 168 -6.80 -21.69 -25.85
N ASP A 169 -7.12 -21.23 -24.63
CA ASP A 169 -6.94 -19.84 -24.19
C ASP A 169 -7.61 -18.87 -25.17
N SER A 170 -8.79 -19.26 -25.68
CA SER A 170 -9.56 -18.53 -26.69
C SER A 170 -11.01 -18.36 -26.27
N TYR A 171 -11.57 -17.20 -26.59
CA TYR A 171 -13.02 -17.02 -26.60
C TYR A 171 -13.63 -17.73 -27.80
N LYS A 172 -14.81 -18.30 -27.62
CA LYS A 172 -15.57 -19.01 -28.64
C LYS A 172 -17.02 -18.51 -28.67
N VAL A 173 -17.58 -18.48 -29.88
CA VAL A 173 -19.01 -18.28 -30.14
C VAL A 173 -19.56 -19.56 -30.73
N VAL A 174 -20.73 -19.96 -30.25
CA VAL A 174 -21.51 -21.07 -30.81
C VAL A 174 -22.83 -20.51 -31.30
N THR A 175 -23.10 -20.70 -32.59
CA THR A 175 -24.37 -20.33 -33.23
C THR A 175 -25.12 -21.60 -33.57
N LEU A 176 -26.31 -21.78 -33.00
CA LEU A 176 -27.22 -22.85 -33.36
C LEU A 176 -28.07 -22.37 -34.52
N ILE A 177 -28.17 -23.19 -35.58
CA ILE A 177 -28.92 -22.90 -36.79
C ILE A 177 -29.92 -24.02 -36.98
N ARG A 178 -31.19 -23.65 -37.14
CA ARG A 178 -32.24 -24.58 -37.56
C ARG A 178 -32.53 -24.40 -39.04
N ASP A 179 -32.54 -25.49 -39.79
CA ASP A 179 -33.02 -25.47 -41.18
C ASP A 179 -34.53 -25.76 -41.27
N SER A 180 -35.09 -25.60 -42.47
CA SER A 180 -36.52 -25.84 -42.74
C SER A 180 -36.96 -27.30 -42.54
N SER A 181 -36.01 -28.24 -42.41
CA SER A 181 -36.33 -29.65 -42.08
C SER A 181 -36.44 -29.89 -40.57
N GLY A 182 -36.15 -28.88 -39.75
CA GLY A 182 -36.05 -28.99 -38.30
C GLY A 182 -34.70 -29.53 -37.81
N THR A 183 -33.74 -29.76 -38.71
CA THR A 183 -32.40 -30.21 -38.35
C THR A 183 -31.63 -29.06 -37.71
N VAL A 184 -31.00 -29.33 -36.57
CA VAL A 184 -30.20 -28.34 -35.85
C VAL A 184 -28.72 -28.61 -36.07
N THR A 185 -27.99 -27.58 -36.49
CA THR A 185 -26.54 -27.58 -36.62
C THR A 185 -25.93 -26.51 -35.74
N ALA A 186 -24.70 -26.72 -35.26
CA ALA A 186 -23.97 -25.71 -34.51
C ALA A 186 -22.75 -25.24 -35.32
N GLN A 187 -22.57 -23.92 -35.42
CA GLN A 187 -21.38 -23.29 -35.97
C GLN A 187 -20.55 -22.74 -34.83
N VAL A 188 -19.28 -23.15 -34.76
CA VAL A 188 -18.35 -22.73 -33.71
C VAL A 188 -17.27 -21.87 -34.33
N TYR A 189 -17.07 -20.68 -33.77
CA TYR A 189 -15.95 -19.81 -34.11
C TYR A 189 -15.09 -19.58 -32.88
N SER A 190 -13.77 -19.67 -33.05
CA SER A 190 -12.78 -19.29 -32.06
C SER A 190 -12.13 -17.99 -32.51
N PHE A 191 -12.02 -17.00 -31.62
CA PHE A 191 -11.39 -15.71 -31.94
C PHE A 191 -9.87 -15.80 -32.17
N ARG A 192 -9.24 -16.95 -31.87
CA ARG A 192 -7.87 -17.28 -32.28
C ARG A 192 -7.78 -18.10 -33.57
N GLY A 193 -8.91 -18.63 -34.04
CA GLY A 193 -9.01 -19.35 -35.30
C GLY A 193 -9.26 -18.41 -36.48
N SER A 194 -9.29 -19.00 -37.68
CA SER A 194 -9.50 -18.26 -38.93
C SER A 194 -10.80 -18.61 -39.65
N SER A 195 -11.56 -19.60 -39.17
CA SER A 195 -12.75 -20.10 -39.87
C SER A 195 -13.79 -20.69 -38.92
N TRP A 196 -15.02 -20.75 -39.39
CA TRP A 196 -16.13 -21.44 -38.73
C TRP A 196 -15.96 -22.96 -38.82
N LYS A 197 -16.32 -23.66 -37.74
CA LYS A 197 -16.40 -25.12 -37.67
C LYS A 197 -17.85 -25.55 -37.53
N THR A 198 -18.32 -26.41 -38.41
CA THR A 198 -19.67 -26.97 -38.37
C THR A 198 -19.71 -28.25 -37.55
N ILE A 199 -20.71 -28.35 -36.68
CA ILE A 199 -21.05 -29.55 -35.91
C ILE A 199 -22.46 -29.94 -36.34
N ASN A 200 -22.53 -31.09 -37.01
CA ASN A 200 -23.79 -31.65 -37.47
C ASN A 200 -24.54 -32.30 -36.30
N SER A 201 -25.87 -32.30 -36.37
CA SER A 201 -26.75 -33.04 -35.47
C SER A 201 -26.66 -32.60 -33.99
N PHE A 202 -27.14 -31.40 -33.72
CA PHE A 202 -27.34 -30.90 -32.36
C PHE A 202 -28.73 -31.34 -31.83
N PRO A 203 -28.87 -31.74 -30.55
CA PRO A 203 -30.01 -32.55 -30.09
C PRO A 203 -31.30 -31.78 -29.82
N ALA A 204 -31.23 -30.45 -29.65
CA ALA A 204 -32.38 -29.61 -29.39
C ALA A 204 -32.10 -28.16 -29.81
N PHE A 205 -33.14 -27.40 -30.17
CA PHE A 205 -33.00 -25.97 -30.46
C PHE A 205 -33.60 -25.16 -29.30
N PRO A 206 -32.99 -24.03 -28.90
CA PRO A 206 -33.58 -23.13 -27.90
C PRO A 206 -34.98 -22.68 -28.33
N TYR A 207 -35.91 -22.59 -27.39
CA TYR A 207 -37.28 -22.16 -27.72
C TYR A 207 -37.31 -20.67 -28.08
N CYS A 208 -36.74 -19.82 -27.23
CA CYS A 208 -36.68 -18.39 -27.45
C CYS A 208 -35.41 -18.01 -28.23
N VAL A 209 -35.58 -17.34 -29.38
CA VAL A 209 -34.47 -16.84 -30.22
C VAL A 209 -33.63 -15.79 -29.45
N GLU A 210 -34.22 -15.11 -28.47
CA GLU A 210 -33.53 -14.14 -27.61
C GLU A 210 -32.71 -14.82 -26.48
N ASP A 211 -32.90 -16.12 -26.22
CA ASP A 211 -32.19 -16.84 -25.16
C ASP A 211 -30.79 -17.25 -25.60
N ASN A 212 -29.82 -16.41 -25.24
CA ASN A 212 -28.41 -16.73 -25.39
C ASN A 212 -28.01 -17.92 -24.51
N GLY A 213 -27.00 -18.67 -24.97
CA GLY A 213 -26.41 -19.79 -24.27
C GLY A 213 -25.70 -19.34 -23.00
N GLN A 214 -26.05 -19.99 -21.89
CA GLN A 214 -25.59 -19.63 -20.56
C GLN A 214 -24.22 -20.26 -20.27
N PHE A 215 -23.20 -19.43 -20.11
CA PHE A 215 -21.82 -19.88 -19.91
C PHE A 215 -21.52 -20.19 -18.44
N ILE A 216 -21.17 -21.44 -18.14
CA ILE A 216 -20.74 -21.89 -16.81
C ILE A 216 -19.83 -23.10 -16.94
N GLY A 217 -18.76 -23.16 -16.13
CA GLY A 217 -17.90 -24.35 -16.06
C GLY A 217 -17.23 -24.75 -17.39
N GLY A 218 -16.96 -23.80 -18.29
CA GLY A 218 -16.37 -24.08 -19.60
C GLY A 218 -17.38 -24.61 -20.64
N THR A 219 -18.67 -24.64 -20.32
CA THR A 219 -19.73 -25.08 -21.23
C THR A 219 -20.75 -23.98 -21.48
N LEU A 220 -21.42 -24.05 -22.64
CA LEU A 220 -22.60 -23.25 -22.96
C LEU A 220 -23.85 -24.09 -22.79
N ASN A 221 -24.85 -23.54 -22.11
CA ASN A 221 -26.03 -24.28 -21.69
C ASN A 221 -27.29 -23.60 -22.24
N TRP A 222 -28.13 -24.38 -22.92
CA TRP A 222 -29.42 -23.91 -23.41
C TRP A 222 -30.53 -24.81 -22.90
N LEU A 223 -31.69 -24.22 -22.65
CA LEU A 223 -32.93 -24.97 -22.52
C LEU A 223 -33.56 -25.07 -23.91
N GLY A 224 -33.66 -26.29 -24.42
CA GLY A 224 -34.10 -26.54 -25.78
C GLY A 224 -35.23 -27.57 -25.87
N VAL A 225 -35.91 -27.53 -27.00
CA VAL A 225 -36.96 -28.48 -27.40
C VAL A 225 -36.39 -29.45 -28.43
N ARG A 226 -36.61 -30.75 -28.22
CA ARG A 226 -36.27 -31.81 -29.17
C ARG A 226 -37.23 -31.79 -30.37
N ASN A 227 -36.70 -32.06 -31.57
CA ASN A 227 -37.47 -32.19 -32.82
C ASN A 227 -38.52 -31.10 -33.01
N PRO A 228 -38.09 -29.84 -33.12
CA PRO A 228 -39.05 -28.79 -33.19
C PRO A 228 -39.84 -28.83 -34.52
N HIS A 229 -41.15 -29.05 -34.47
CA HIS A 229 -42.09 -28.96 -35.60
C HIS A 229 -42.31 -27.54 -36.18
N GLY A 230 -41.77 -27.29 -37.38
CA GLY A 230 -42.21 -26.19 -38.27
C GLY A 230 -41.81 -24.76 -37.88
N ASP A 231 -42.16 -23.81 -38.76
CA ASP A 231 -41.86 -22.37 -38.63
C ASP A 231 -42.85 -21.60 -37.72
N ASP A 232 -43.97 -22.22 -37.32
CA ASP A 232 -45.05 -21.60 -36.53
C ASP A 232 -45.29 -22.45 -35.26
N TYR A 233 -44.66 -22.07 -34.15
CA TYR A 233 -44.44 -22.95 -32.99
C TYR A 233 -45.36 -22.63 -31.79
N ASP A 234 -46.21 -23.57 -31.38
CA ASP A 234 -47.11 -23.43 -30.22
C ASP A 234 -46.53 -24.08 -28.95
N TRP A 235 -46.23 -23.27 -27.92
CA TRP A 235 -45.75 -23.76 -26.61
C TRP A 235 -46.74 -24.74 -25.96
N ALA A 236 -48.05 -24.60 -26.24
CA ALA A 236 -49.07 -25.49 -25.70
C ALA A 236 -48.94 -26.94 -26.20
N ALA A 237 -48.18 -27.18 -27.28
CA ALA A 237 -47.92 -28.51 -27.82
C ALA A 237 -46.66 -29.17 -27.25
N VAL A 238 -45.85 -28.47 -26.45
CA VAL A 238 -44.61 -29.00 -25.86
C VAL A 238 -44.94 -29.93 -24.70
N THR A 239 -44.30 -31.10 -24.67
CA THR A 239 -44.36 -32.06 -23.55
C THR A 239 -43.05 -32.06 -22.75
N LEU A 240 -43.08 -32.50 -21.48
CA LEU A 240 -41.89 -32.48 -20.61
C LEU A 240 -40.73 -33.32 -21.16
N ASP A 241 -41.01 -34.41 -21.85
CA ASP A 241 -40.01 -35.30 -22.47
C ASP A 241 -39.30 -34.67 -23.69
N MET A 242 -39.90 -33.62 -24.27
CA MET A 242 -39.28 -32.82 -25.33
C MET A 242 -38.30 -31.78 -24.76
N LEU A 243 -38.45 -31.38 -23.50
CA LEU A 243 -37.59 -30.38 -22.87
C LEU A 243 -36.28 -31.01 -22.38
N MET A 244 -35.17 -30.36 -22.70
CA MET A 244 -33.87 -30.76 -22.21
C MET A 244 -32.94 -29.56 -22.04
N ILE A 245 -32.05 -29.65 -21.06
CA ILE A 245 -30.90 -28.75 -20.98
C ILE A 245 -29.77 -29.39 -21.78
N VAL A 246 -29.31 -28.70 -22.82
CA VAL A 246 -28.14 -29.11 -23.61
C VAL A 246 -26.93 -28.32 -23.14
N SER A 247 -25.88 -29.03 -22.74
CA SER A 247 -24.60 -28.46 -22.33
C SER A 247 -23.55 -28.75 -23.38
N PHE A 248 -23.04 -27.72 -24.04
CA PHE A 248 -22.00 -27.82 -25.06
C PHE A 248 -20.64 -27.47 -24.45
N ASP A 249 -19.74 -28.44 -24.46
CA ASP A 249 -18.35 -28.31 -23.98
C ASP A 249 -17.50 -27.58 -25.02
N LEU A 250 -17.00 -26.40 -24.65
CA LEU A 250 -16.19 -25.56 -25.52
C LEU A 250 -14.78 -26.11 -25.76
N LYS A 251 -14.27 -27.02 -24.92
CA LYS A 251 -12.94 -27.61 -25.09
C LYS A 251 -12.96 -28.76 -26.09
N SER A 252 -13.91 -29.68 -25.94
CA SER A 252 -14.02 -30.85 -26.82
C SER A 252 -14.91 -30.62 -28.04
N ASP A 253 -15.65 -29.50 -28.10
CA ASP A 253 -16.69 -29.22 -29.09
C ASP A 253 -17.76 -30.33 -29.13
N THR A 254 -18.14 -30.87 -27.97
CA THR A 254 -19.15 -31.94 -27.83
C THR A 254 -20.29 -31.49 -26.94
N HIS A 255 -21.49 -32.06 -27.10
CA HIS A 255 -22.62 -31.77 -26.24
C HIS A 255 -23.02 -32.96 -25.36
N LYS A 256 -23.63 -32.66 -24.21
CA LYS A 256 -24.31 -33.63 -23.34
C LYS A 256 -25.65 -33.09 -22.90
N GLN A 257 -26.54 -34.00 -22.49
CA GLN A 257 -27.79 -33.65 -21.84
C GLN A 257 -27.59 -33.49 -20.33
N ILE A 258 -28.29 -32.52 -19.75
CA ILE A 258 -28.50 -32.38 -18.31
C ILE A 258 -30.00 -32.55 -18.03
N LEU A 259 -30.34 -33.40 -17.06
CA LEU A 259 -31.73 -33.59 -16.64
C LEU A 259 -32.30 -32.36 -15.91
N LEU A 260 -33.59 -32.13 -16.13
CA LEU A 260 -34.38 -31.14 -15.39
C LEU A 260 -34.51 -31.53 -13.91
N PRO A 261 -34.79 -30.57 -13.01
CA PRO A 261 -35.06 -30.87 -11.60
C PRO A 261 -36.21 -31.88 -11.41
N LYS A 262 -36.03 -32.84 -10.51
CA LYS A 262 -36.99 -33.93 -10.20
C LYS A 262 -38.35 -33.48 -9.63
N GLY A 263 -38.57 -32.17 -9.44
CA GLY A 263 -39.83 -31.61 -8.95
C GLY A 263 -40.68 -30.89 -10.02
N ILE A 264 -40.30 -31.02 -11.30
CA ILE A 264 -41.05 -30.47 -12.44
C ILE A 264 -41.80 -31.62 -13.12
N ASP A 265 -43.03 -31.85 -12.66
CA ASP A 265 -43.86 -32.98 -13.08
C ASP A 265 -44.89 -32.62 -14.18
N GLU A 266 -45.07 -31.32 -14.46
CA GLU A 266 -45.93 -30.80 -15.53
C GLU A 266 -45.17 -29.72 -16.33
N VAL A 267 -45.50 -29.57 -17.63
CA VAL A 267 -44.93 -28.49 -18.45
C VAL A 267 -45.42 -27.15 -17.91
N PRO A 268 -44.51 -26.22 -17.56
CA PRO A 268 -44.91 -24.87 -17.18
C PRO A 268 -45.75 -24.21 -18.27
N ARG A 269 -46.81 -23.49 -17.88
CA ARG A 269 -47.71 -22.85 -18.86
C ARG A 269 -47.00 -21.81 -19.72
N GLU A 270 -46.00 -21.16 -19.13
CA GLU A 270 -45.12 -20.21 -19.80
C GLU A 270 -43.71 -20.82 -19.84
N GLU A 271 -42.91 -20.38 -20.78
CA GLU A 271 -41.57 -20.91 -20.97
C GLU A 271 -40.68 -20.74 -19.73
N PRO A 272 -40.03 -21.82 -19.29
CA PRO A 272 -39.00 -21.73 -18.27
C PRO A 272 -37.77 -21.00 -18.80
N THR A 273 -37.12 -20.21 -17.96
CA THR A 273 -35.89 -19.48 -18.28
C THR A 273 -34.70 -20.17 -17.62
N LEU A 274 -33.63 -20.36 -18.39
CA LEU A 274 -32.33 -20.82 -17.89
C LEU A 274 -31.40 -19.62 -17.72
N GLY A 275 -30.70 -19.54 -16.59
CA GLY A 275 -29.72 -18.47 -16.37
C GLY A 275 -28.57 -18.89 -15.46
N VAL A 276 -27.45 -18.18 -15.58
CA VAL A 276 -26.29 -18.35 -14.70
C VAL A 276 -26.13 -17.10 -13.85
N TRP A 277 -26.05 -17.30 -12.54
CA TRP A 277 -25.78 -16.24 -11.56
C TRP A 277 -24.89 -16.77 -10.45
N GLY A 278 -23.93 -15.98 -9.95
CA GLY A 278 -23.14 -16.37 -8.76
C GLY A 278 -22.45 -17.75 -8.84
N ASN A 279 -22.00 -18.16 -10.03
CA ASN A 279 -21.42 -19.48 -10.34
C ASN A 279 -22.39 -20.70 -10.23
N SER A 280 -23.70 -20.50 -10.23
CA SER A 280 -24.69 -21.59 -10.28
C SER A 280 -25.59 -21.47 -11.51
N LEU A 281 -26.08 -22.61 -11.99
CA LEU A 281 -27.11 -22.67 -13.02
C LEU A 281 -28.49 -22.65 -12.35
N TYR A 282 -29.40 -21.84 -12.89
CA TYR A 282 -30.76 -21.68 -12.40
C TYR A 282 -31.77 -21.99 -13.48
N LEU A 283 -32.85 -22.65 -13.05
CA LEU A 283 -34.04 -22.86 -13.86
C LEU A 283 -35.22 -22.17 -13.18
N LEU A 284 -35.81 -21.22 -13.87
CA LEU A 284 -36.85 -20.34 -13.36
C LEU A 284 -38.15 -20.62 -14.11
N HIS A 285 -39.25 -20.84 -13.40
CA HIS A 285 -40.51 -21.16 -14.07
C HIS A 285 -41.74 -20.71 -13.27
N ASP A 286 -42.86 -20.60 -14.00
CA ASP A 286 -44.19 -20.47 -13.40
C ASP A 286 -44.70 -21.83 -12.90
N TYR A 287 -45.40 -21.80 -11.77
CA TYR A 287 -46.17 -22.91 -11.24
C TYR A 287 -47.66 -22.56 -11.20
N LYS A 288 -48.40 -23.09 -12.19
CA LYS A 288 -49.87 -23.04 -12.30
C LYS A 288 -50.44 -21.61 -12.29
N ASN A 289 -49.70 -20.60 -12.74
CA ASN A 289 -50.01 -19.17 -12.64
C ASN A 289 -50.23 -18.66 -11.21
N THR A 290 -49.66 -19.33 -10.21
CA THR A 290 -49.86 -18.98 -8.80
C THR A 290 -48.56 -18.60 -8.11
N HIS A 291 -47.47 -19.28 -8.46
CA HIS A 291 -46.18 -19.11 -7.83
C HIS A 291 -45.06 -19.05 -8.85
N PHE A 292 -44.06 -18.23 -8.57
CA PHE A 292 -42.76 -18.29 -9.20
C PHE A 292 -41.88 -19.29 -8.44
N ILE A 293 -41.19 -20.16 -9.18
CA ILE A 293 -40.24 -21.14 -8.63
C ILE A 293 -38.86 -20.92 -9.24
N ALA A 294 -37.85 -20.90 -8.38
CA ALA A 294 -36.45 -20.87 -8.78
C ALA A 294 -35.74 -22.14 -8.29
N TRP A 295 -35.21 -22.92 -9.23
CA TRP A 295 -34.32 -24.05 -8.95
C TRP A 295 -32.87 -23.62 -9.12
N GLN A 296 -32.00 -24.05 -8.20
CA GLN A 296 -30.56 -23.84 -8.26
C GLN A 296 -29.84 -25.18 -8.32
N MET A 297 -28.95 -25.36 -9.29
CA MET A 297 -27.98 -26.44 -9.32
C MET A 297 -26.77 -26.05 -8.48
N LYS A 298 -26.64 -26.64 -7.29
CA LYS A 298 -25.56 -26.29 -6.35
C LYS A 298 -24.18 -26.69 -6.88
N GLU A 299 -24.10 -27.85 -7.51
CA GLU A 299 -22.87 -28.38 -8.09
C GLU A 299 -23.09 -28.59 -9.58
N PHE A 300 -22.47 -27.72 -10.39
CA PHE A 300 -22.68 -27.74 -11.83
C PHE A 300 -22.33 -29.10 -12.45
N GLY A 301 -23.29 -29.70 -13.14
CA GLY A 301 -23.16 -31.01 -13.79
C GLY A 301 -23.58 -32.20 -12.93
N ASP A 302 -23.85 -32.02 -11.63
CA ASP A 302 -24.52 -33.03 -10.81
C ASP A 302 -26.03 -32.79 -10.80
N GLU A 303 -26.77 -33.66 -11.48
CA GLU A 303 -28.22 -33.62 -11.62
C GLU A 303 -28.95 -33.82 -10.28
N ASN A 304 -28.30 -34.43 -9.29
CA ASN A 304 -28.87 -34.59 -7.95
C ASN A 304 -28.68 -33.34 -7.08
N SER A 305 -27.91 -32.36 -7.54
CA SER A 305 -27.64 -31.12 -6.81
C SER A 305 -28.70 -30.04 -7.02
N TRP A 306 -29.70 -30.29 -7.87
CA TRP A 306 -30.84 -29.40 -8.04
C TRP A 306 -31.60 -29.24 -6.73
N THR A 307 -31.75 -28.00 -6.28
CA THR A 307 -32.51 -27.65 -5.08
C THR A 307 -33.46 -26.50 -5.37
N GLN A 308 -34.68 -26.57 -4.85
CA GLN A 308 -35.63 -25.47 -4.98
C GLN A 308 -35.16 -24.34 -4.05
N LEU A 309 -34.68 -23.24 -4.63
CA LEU A 309 -34.16 -22.09 -3.89
C LEU A 309 -35.29 -21.20 -3.35
N LEU A 310 -36.34 -21.02 -4.14
CA LEU A 310 -37.46 -20.14 -3.82
C LEU A 310 -38.76 -20.68 -4.43
N LYS A 311 -39.85 -20.51 -3.69
CA LYS A 311 -41.23 -20.59 -4.20
C LYS A 311 -42.03 -19.45 -3.58
N ILE A 312 -42.49 -18.52 -4.41
CA ILE A 312 -43.15 -17.29 -3.97
C ILE A 312 -44.42 -17.05 -4.76
N SER A 313 -45.50 -16.61 -4.11
CA SER A 313 -46.76 -16.37 -4.79
C SER A 313 -46.75 -15.07 -5.58
N PHE A 314 -47.35 -15.09 -6.77
CA PHE A 314 -47.58 -13.90 -7.58
C PHE A 314 -48.44 -12.86 -6.86
N HIS A 315 -49.39 -13.31 -6.04
CA HIS A 315 -50.17 -12.45 -5.16
C HIS A 315 -49.28 -11.68 -4.18
N HIS A 316 -48.29 -12.34 -3.57
CA HIS A 316 -47.35 -11.67 -2.65
C HIS A 316 -46.49 -10.64 -3.37
N LEU A 317 -46.01 -10.96 -4.58
CA LEU A 317 -45.27 -10.02 -5.43
C LEU A 317 -46.18 -8.90 -6.00
N GLY A 318 -47.50 -9.08 -5.94
CA GLY A 318 -48.53 -8.17 -6.46
C GLY A 318 -48.44 -7.97 -7.97
N VAL A 319 -48.03 -9.00 -8.69
CA VAL A 319 -47.86 -9.02 -10.15
C VAL A 319 -48.55 -10.27 -10.67
N GLU A 320 -49.21 -10.19 -11.82
CA GLU A 320 -49.95 -11.33 -12.37
C GLU A 320 -49.03 -12.35 -13.06
N ARG A 321 -47.91 -11.88 -13.63
CA ARG A 321 -46.97 -12.68 -14.45
C ARG A 321 -45.58 -12.08 -14.39
N LEU A 322 -44.54 -12.92 -14.38
CA LEU A 322 -43.14 -12.49 -14.27
C LEU A 322 -42.25 -13.11 -15.34
N LEU A 323 -41.37 -12.28 -15.90
CA LEU A 323 -40.16 -12.70 -16.58
C LEU A 323 -38.97 -12.42 -15.65
N PRO A 324 -38.16 -13.42 -15.29
CA PRO A 324 -36.95 -13.16 -14.53
C PRO A 324 -35.97 -12.39 -15.40
N VAL A 325 -35.47 -11.26 -14.89
CA VAL A 325 -34.50 -10.43 -15.60
C VAL A 325 -33.10 -10.73 -15.08
N PHE A 326 -32.94 -10.83 -13.76
CA PHE A 326 -31.63 -11.02 -13.15
C PHE A 326 -31.71 -11.50 -11.69
N ILE A 327 -30.67 -12.16 -11.21
CA ILE A 327 -30.52 -12.55 -9.80
C ILE A 327 -29.24 -11.95 -9.24
N PHE A 328 -29.32 -11.25 -8.10
CA PHE A 328 -28.18 -10.65 -7.44
C PHE A 328 -27.78 -11.39 -6.15
N GLU A 329 -26.59 -11.05 -5.65
CA GLU A 329 -26.09 -11.46 -4.34
C GLU A 329 -26.21 -12.97 -4.08
N ASN A 330 -25.79 -13.79 -5.05
CA ASN A 330 -25.83 -15.26 -4.98
C ASN A 330 -27.23 -15.84 -4.72
N GLY A 331 -28.28 -15.23 -5.29
CA GLY A 331 -29.65 -15.75 -5.14
C GLY A 331 -30.48 -15.10 -4.03
N ASN A 332 -30.04 -13.98 -3.47
CA ASN A 332 -30.79 -13.31 -2.40
C ASN A 332 -31.78 -12.27 -2.92
N ILE A 333 -31.44 -11.57 -3.99
CA ILE A 333 -32.31 -10.55 -4.58
C ILE A 333 -32.68 -10.97 -5.99
N PHE A 334 -33.97 -11.00 -6.28
CA PHE A 334 -34.52 -11.34 -7.59
C PHE A 334 -35.07 -10.09 -8.26
N MET A 335 -34.62 -9.83 -9.48
CA MET A 335 -35.19 -8.82 -10.36
C MET A 335 -36.16 -9.47 -11.33
N LEU A 336 -37.42 -9.09 -11.23
CA LEU A 336 -38.53 -9.70 -11.92
C LEU A 336 -39.29 -8.61 -12.68
N ARG A 337 -39.66 -8.85 -13.93
CA ARG A 337 -40.43 -7.90 -14.75
C ARG A 337 -41.85 -8.39 -14.99
N GLY A 338 -42.83 -7.53 -14.77
CA GLY A 338 -44.23 -7.83 -15.09
C GLY A 338 -44.52 -7.77 -16.59
N ARG A 339 -45.13 -8.82 -17.17
CA ARG A 339 -45.43 -8.91 -18.63
C ARG A 339 -46.34 -7.79 -19.15
N HIS A 340 -47.23 -7.25 -18.32
CA HIS A 340 -48.27 -6.29 -18.73
C HIS A 340 -48.11 -4.87 -18.15
N ARG A 341 -47.14 -4.64 -17.24
CA ARG A 341 -47.03 -3.35 -16.53
C ARG A 341 -45.72 -2.59 -16.71
N PHE A 342 -44.72 -3.11 -17.43
CA PHE A 342 -43.38 -2.50 -17.50
C PHE A 342 -42.80 -2.12 -16.11
N GLU A 343 -43.31 -2.73 -15.04
CA GLU A 343 -42.82 -2.52 -13.67
C GLU A 343 -41.75 -3.58 -13.37
N GLU A 344 -40.61 -3.12 -12.86
CA GLU A 344 -39.59 -3.99 -12.30
C GLU A 344 -39.79 -4.15 -10.79
N VAL A 345 -39.78 -5.41 -10.35
CA VAL A 345 -39.94 -5.82 -8.97
C VAL A 345 -38.63 -6.44 -8.49
N PHE A 346 -38.06 -5.84 -7.46
CA PHE A 346 -36.93 -6.40 -6.72
C PHE A 346 -37.50 -7.09 -5.48
N TYR A 347 -37.27 -8.39 -5.38
CA TYR A 347 -37.64 -9.19 -4.22
C TYR A 347 -36.37 -9.62 -3.47
N ASP A 348 -36.22 -9.18 -2.23
CA ASP A 348 -35.16 -9.64 -1.33
C ASP A 348 -35.72 -10.74 -0.43
N ARG A 349 -35.19 -11.95 -0.57
CA ARG A 349 -35.67 -13.11 0.20
C ARG A 349 -35.17 -13.12 1.65
N ARG A 350 -34.18 -12.29 2.01
CA ARG A 350 -33.59 -12.27 3.37
C ARG A 350 -34.59 -11.72 4.39
N ASP A 351 -35.32 -10.69 3.99
CA ASP A 351 -36.33 -10.01 4.80
C ASP A 351 -37.73 -10.05 4.18
N ASN A 352 -37.90 -10.72 3.04
CA ASN A 352 -39.11 -10.73 2.22
C ASN A 352 -39.56 -9.33 1.78
N SER A 353 -38.62 -8.38 1.64
CA SER A 353 -38.94 -7.05 1.15
C SER A 353 -39.16 -7.04 -0.35
N ILE A 354 -40.10 -6.21 -0.79
CA ILE A 354 -40.44 -6.01 -2.19
C ILE A 354 -40.27 -4.53 -2.49
N LYS A 355 -39.37 -4.21 -3.41
CA LYS A 355 -39.16 -2.86 -3.92
C LYS A 355 -39.61 -2.80 -5.36
N ARG A 356 -40.57 -1.91 -5.65
CA ARG A 356 -41.04 -1.63 -7.00
C ARG A 356 -40.37 -0.40 -7.55
N ILE A 357 -39.90 -0.52 -8.77
CA ILE A 357 -39.18 0.54 -9.44
C ILE A 357 -39.71 0.62 -10.87
N ASN A 358 -39.87 1.85 -11.35
CA ASN A 358 -40.06 2.12 -12.76
C ASN A 358 -38.70 2.56 -13.32
N ILE A 359 -37.94 1.63 -13.90
CA ILE A 359 -36.53 1.88 -14.26
C ILE A 359 -36.45 2.82 -15.46
N LEU A 360 -37.49 2.88 -16.30
CA LEU A 360 -37.47 3.61 -17.57
C LEU A 360 -38.85 4.24 -17.85
N ALA A 361 -38.99 5.55 -17.58
CA ALA A 361 -40.21 6.32 -17.84
C ALA A 361 -40.65 6.36 -19.33
N ASN A 362 -39.84 5.83 -20.26
CA ASN A 362 -40.00 5.96 -21.72
C ASN A 362 -40.21 4.62 -22.47
N ASN A 363 -40.72 3.54 -21.85
CA ASN A 363 -41.02 2.26 -22.54
C ASN A 363 -39.81 1.56 -23.21
N SER A 364 -38.59 1.78 -22.72
CA SER A 364 -37.38 1.15 -23.28
C SER A 364 -37.15 -0.28 -22.74
N TYR A 365 -36.92 -1.23 -23.64
CA TYR A 365 -36.53 -2.61 -23.32
C TYR A 365 -35.05 -2.67 -22.92
N PHE A 366 -34.70 -3.52 -21.95
CA PHE A 366 -33.31 -3.86 -21.67
C PHE A 366 -33.14 -5.33 -21.28
N ILE A 367 -31.93 -5.83 -21.56
CA ILE A 367 -31.39 -7.12 -21.14
C ILE A 367 -30.21 -6.87 -20.21
N ALA A 368 -30.11 -7.63 -19.12
CA ALA A 368 -29.02 -7.53 -18.15
C ALA A 368 -28.10 -8.75 -18.25
N PHE A 369 -26.78 -8.52 -18.19
CA PHE A 369 -25.76 -9.55 -18.18
C PHE A 369 -24.85 -9.41 -16.97
N ASP A 370 -24.41 -10.54 -16.40
CA ASP A 370 -23.33 -10.57 -15.41
C ASP A 370 -22.07 -10.02 -16.06
N TYR A 371 -21.41 -9.05 -15.44
CA TYR A 371 -20.20 -8.43 -15.96
C TYR A 371 -19.11 -8.35 -14.90
N VAL A 372 -17.87 -8.53 -15.33
CA VAL A 372 -16.69 -8.41 -14.46
C VAL A 372 -15.88 -7.23 -14.95
N GLU A 373 -15.76 -6.18 -14.13
CA GLU A 373 -14.89 -5.04 -14.42
C GLU A 373 -13.41 -5.49 -14.36
N SER A 374 -12.91 -5.93 -15.50
CA SER A 374 -11.52 -6.34 -15.67
C SER A 374 -10.92 -5.72 -16.93
N LEU A 375 -9.59 -5.75 -17.01
CA LEU A 375 -8.87 -5.26 -18.18
C LEU A 375 -9.19 -6.04 -19.46
N GLY A 376 -9.82 -7.23 -19.34
CA GLY A 376 -10.07 -8.15 -20.44
C GLY A 376 -8.76 -8.73 -21.00
N MET A 377 -8.77 -9.99 -21.40
CA MET A 377 -7.56 -10.63 -21.94
C MET A 377 -7.21 -10.01 -23.30
N HIS A 378 -6.28 -9.05 -23.32
CA HIS A 378 -5.78 -8.45 -24.55
C HIS A 378 -5.08 -9.52 -25.40
N MET A 379 -5.57 -9.74 -26.62
CA MET A 379 -4.96 -10.63 -27.61
C MET A 379 -3.76 -9.98 -28.31
N ALA A 380 -2.78 -9.49 -27.53
CA ALA A 380 -1.53 -8.99 -28.07
C ALA A 380 -0.35 -9.72 -27.44
N ALA A 381 0.26 -10.61 -28.23
CA ALA A 381 1.54 -11.20 -27.91
C ALA A 381 2.64 -10.15 -28.09
N GLN A 382 3.14 -9.55 -27.00
CA GLN A 382 4.47 -8.94 -26.98
C GLN A 382 5.15 -9.17 -25.63
N HIS A 383 6.35 -9.74 -25.69
CA HIS A 383 7.24 -9.92 -24.55
C HIS A 383 7.67 -8.55 -23.98
N PRO A 384 7.60 -8.32 -22.65
CA PRO A 384 8.22 -7.16 -22.03
C PRO A 384 9.75 -7.25 -22.10
N THR A 385 10.37 -6.31 -22.80
CA THR A 385 11.78 -5.98 -22.62
C THR A 385 12.02 -5.48 -21.19
N ALA A 386 13.15 -5.90 -20.62
CA ALA A 386 13.54 -5.81 -19.22
C ALA A 386 13.17 -4.50 -18.48
N ALA A 387 12.61 -4.69 -17.28
CA ALA A 387 12.28 -3.66 -16.31
C ALA A 387 13.53 -2.92 -15.81
N VAL A 388 13.62 -1.62 -16.10
CA VAL A 388 14.62 -0.70 -15.49
C VAL A 388 13.95 0.36 -14.61
N LEU A 389 12.64 0.30 -14.39
CA LEU A 389 11.89 1.37 -13.69
C LEU A 389 11.12 0.94 -12.42
N LEU A 390 11.42 -0.24 -11.83
CA LEU A 390 10.75 -0.67 -10.58
C LEU A 390 11.48 -0.30 -9.28
N CYS A 391 12.79 -0.03 -9.31
CA CYS A 391 13.55 0.19 -8.07
C CYS A 391 13.11 1.46 -7.34
N GLU A 392 12.78 2.54 -8.05
CA GLU A 392 12.38 3.82 -7.44
C GLU A 392 11.04 3.73 -6.72
N VAL A 393 10.04 3.09 -7.31
CA VAL A 393 8.72 2.91 -6.68
C VAL A 393 8.81 2.02 -5.45
N VAL A 394 9.63 0.97 -5.50
CA VAL A 394 9.84 0.10 -4.35
C VAL A 394 10.59 0.84 -3.25
N MET A 395 11.61 1.63 -3.59
CA MET A 395 12.28 2.53 -2.64
C MET A 395 11.27 3.51 -2.03
N GLU A 396 10.39 4.08 -2.83
CA GLU A 396 9.35 5.01 -2.38
C GLU A 396 8.43 4.33 -1.38
N ILE A 397 7.81 3.20 -1.73
CA ILE A 397 6.89 2.46 -0.83
C ILE A 397 7.60 2.02 0.45
N LEU A 398 8.77 1.37 0.33
CA LEU A 398 9.47 0.83 1.49
C LEU A 398 10.03 1.92 2.41
N SER A 399 10.29 3.12 1.89
CA SER A 399 10.78 4.23 2.71
C SER A 399 9.74 4.79 3.69
N TRP A 400 8.45 4.49 3.48
CA TRP A 400 7.35 4.83 4.41
C TRP A 400 7.09 3.75 5.46
N VAL A 401 7.71 2.57 5.33
CA VAL A 401 7.52 1.45 6.26
C VAL A 401 8.45 1.62 7.48
N PRO A 402 8.01 1.30 8.71
CA PRO A 402 8.86 1.40 9.91
C PRO A 402 10.17 0.60 9.80
N ALA A 403 11.23 1.08 10.45
CA ALA A 403 12.58 0.57 10.27
C ALA A 403 12.73 -0.92 10.66
N LYS A 404 12.04 -1.39 11.70
CA LYS A 404 12.08 -2.79 12.16
C LYS A 404 11.61 -3.77 11.06
N PRO A 405 10.38 -3.65 10.50
CA PRO A 405 9.95 -4.46 9.36
C PRO A 405 10.89 -4.37 8.15
N VAL A 406 11.32 -3.16 7.77
CA VAL A 406 12.21 -2.97 6.61
C VAL A 406 13.54 -3.71 6.79
N THR A 407 14.08 -3.74 8.00
CA THR A 407 15.31 -4.50 8.31
C THR A 407 15.10 -6.01 8.10
N ARG A 408 13.94 -6.56 8.48
CA ARG A 408 13.61 -7.98 8.25
C ARG A 408 13.49 -8.30 6.77
N LEU A 409 13.03 -7.35 5.95
CA LEU A 409 12.89 -7.52 4.50
C LEU A 409 14.25 -7.70 3.78
N LYS A 410 15.37 -7.31 4.39
CA LYS A 410 16.72 -7.64 3.89
C LYS A 410 16.95 -9.14 3.74
N LEU A 411 16.25 -9.97 4.51
CA LEU A 411 16.38 -11.42 4.49
C LEU A 411 15.59 -12.10 3.36
N VAL A 412 14.73 -11.36 2.67
CA VAL A 412 13.82 -11.92 1.64
C VAL A 412 14.59 -12.34 0.38
N CYS A 413 15.41 -11.45 -0.18
CA CYS A 413 16.28 -11.78 -1.31
C CYS A 413 17.45 -10.80 -1.45
N LYS A 414 18.45 -11.16 -2.27
CA LYS A 414 19.65 -10.33 -2.53
C LYS A 414 19.31 -8.95 -3.08
N SER A 415 18.27 -8.84 -3.92
CA SER A 415 17.84 -7.57 -4.51
C SER A 415 17.28 -6.62 -3.46
N TRP A 416 16.36 -7.08 -2.63
CA TRP A 416 15.80 -6.30 -1.52
C TRP A 416 16.88 -5.90 -0.54
N ASN A 417 17.80 -6.82 -0.20
CA ASN A 417 18.96 -6.48 0.62
C ASN A 417 19.80 -5.35 -0.02
N SER A 418 20.02 -5.42 -1.34
CA SER A 418 20.76 -4.40 -2.09
C SER A 418 20.04 -3.04 -2.11
N ILE A 419 18.73 -3.01 -2.34
CA ILE A 419 17.93 -1.77 -2.36
C ILE A 419 17.89 -1.14 -0.96
N ILE A 420 17.57 -1.93 0.06
CA ILE A 420 17.41 -1.44 1.43
C ILE A 420 18.76 -1.02 2.03
N SER A 421 19.86 -1.63 1.58
CA SER A 421 21.21 -1.24 2.02
C SER A 421 21.81 -0.13 1.14
N HIS A 422 21.10 0.35 0.11
CA HIS A 422 21.59 1.40 -0.76
C HIS A 422 21.60 2.76 -0.02
N PRO A 423 22.68 3.56 -0.10
CA PRO A 423 22.79 4.82 0.64
C PRO A 423 21.63 5.79 0.40
N HIS A 424 21.15 5.89 -0.85
CA HIS A 424 19.99 6.72 -1.20
C HIS A 424 18.72 6.29 -0.45
N PHE A 425 18.42 4.99 -0.41
CA PHE A 425 17.26 4.47 0.31
C PHE A 425 17.39 4.73 1.82
N VAL A 426 18.57 4.51 2.39
CA VAL A 426 18.83 4.76 3.82
C VAL A 426 18.60 6.23 4.17
N LYS A 427 19.10 7.18 3.35
CA LYS A 427 18.87 8.62 3.55
C LYS A 427 17.40 9.00 3.40
N LEU A 428 16.72 8.47 2.37
CA LEU A 428 15.29 8.71 2.14
C LEU A 428 14.42 8.17 3.30
N HIS A 429 14.68 6.94 3.72
CA HIS A 429 13.99 6.29 4.84
C HIS A 429 14.23 7.05 6.16
N LEU A 430 15.48 7.48 6.43
CA LEU A 430 15.80 8.31 7.59
C LEU A 430 15.01 9.62 7.61
N HIS A 431 14.89 10.31 6.46
CA HIS A 431 14.15 11.56 6.36
C HIS A 431 12.65 11.39 6.63
N ARG A 432 12.09 10.22 6.28
CA ARG A 432 10.68 9.88 6.48
C ARG A 432 10.39 9.19 7.82
N SER A 433 11.43 8.79 8.54
CA SER A 433 11.28 8.04 9.79
C SER A 433 10.63 8.90 10.87
N PRO A 434 9.69 8.34 11.65
CA PRO A 434 8.99 9.09 12.67
C PRO A 434 9.95 9.51 13.80
N LYS A 435 9.84 10.77 14.25
CA LYS A 435 10.65 11.35 15.33
C LYS A 435 10.00 11.15 16.71
N ASN A 436 9.53 9.94 17.00
CA ASN A 436 8.81 9.61 18.23
C ASN A 436 9.50 8.51 19.06
N ALA A 437 10.73 8.14 18.70
CA ALA A 437 11.52 7.16 19.44
C ALA A 437 12.46 7.85 20.43
N ILE A 438 12.81 7.13 21.49
CA ILE A 438 13.75 7.55 22.52
C ILE A 438 14.68 6.41 22.87
N VAL A 439 15.90 6.76 23.26
CA VAL A 439 16.85 5.84 23.86
C VAL A 439 17.05 6.22 25.32
N LEU A 440 16.84 5.26 26.21
CA LEU A 440 17.03 5.41 27.64
C LEU A 440 18.33 4.71 28.03
N SER A 441 19.30 5.47 28.55
CA SER A 441 20.49 4.90 29.20
C SER A 441 20.17 4.65 30.66
N THR A 442 20.00 3.39 31.05
CA THR A 442 19.63 2.99 32.41
C THR A 442 20.84 2.46 33.17
N LEU A 443 20.92 2.78 34.46
CA LEU A 443 21.88 2.28 35.43
C LEU A 443 21.11 1.65 36.59
N THR A 444 21.34 0.36 36.83
CA THR A 444 20.71 -0.36 37.94
C THR A 444 21.67 -0.36 39.12
N PRO A 445 21.30 0.22 40.29
CA PRO A 445 22.21 0.31 41.43
C PRO A 445 22.48 -1.08 42.04
N PRO A 446 23.61 -1.23 42.75
CA PRO A 446 23.96 -2.48 43.40
C PRO A 446 22.99 -2.77 44.55
N PHE A 447 22.22 -3.84 44.41
CA PHE A 447 21.47 -4.46 45.52
C PHE A 447 22.30 -5.60 46.12
N PRO A 448 22.07 -5.98 47.39
CA PRO A 448 22.71 -7.17 47.93
C PRO A 448 22.34 -8.37 47.02
N ASN A 449 23.35 -8.95 46.36
CA ASN A 449 23.27 -10.08 45.41
C ASN A 449 22.93 -9.76 43.93
N LYS A 450 22.99 -8.51 43.45
CA LYS A 450 22.92 -8.20 42.00
C LYS A 450 24.05 -7.28 41.54
N GLU A 451 24.74 -7.68 40.47
CA GLU A 451 25.76 -6.86 39.80
C GLU A 451 25.16 -5.58 39.21
N GLU A 452 25.89 -4.47 39.34
CA GLU A 452 25.57 -3.20 38.69
C GLU A 452 25.57 -3.39 37.17
N LYS A 453 24.50 -2.95 36.50
CA LYS A 453 24.35 -3.11 35.05
C LYS A 453 23.89 -1.81 34.42
N GLN A 454 24.58 -1.44 33.34
CA GLN A 454 24.20 -0.35 32.47
C GLN A 454 23.62 -0.88 31.16
N SER A 455 22.54 -0.28 30.68
CA SER A 455 21.94 -0.69 29.42
C SER A 455 21.30 0.45 28.66
N LEU A 456 21.16 0.28 27.35
CA LEU A 456 20.35 1.14 26.49
C LEU A 456 19.03 0.44 26.21
N VAL A 457 17.93 1.12 26.44
CA VAL A 457 16.59 0.64 26.14
C VAL A 457 15.96 1.55 25.09
N LEU A 458 15.56 0.95 23.97
CA LEU A 458 14.83 1.65 22.91
C LEU A 458 13.32 1.57 23.16
N SER A 459 12.64 2.71 23.13
CA SER A 459 11.19 2.78 23.28
C SER A 459 10.59 3.92 22.46
N SER A 460 9.27 3.94 22.33
CA SER A 460 8.56 5.12 21.83
C SER A 460 8.23 6.06 22.99
N VAL A 461 8.12 7.35 22.69
CA VAL A 461 7.69 8.37 23.66
C VAL A 461 6.31 8.02 24.24
N GLU A 462 5.36 7.64 23.39
CA GLU A 462 3.99 7.29 23.79
C GLU A 462 3.95 6.09 24.74
N SER A 463 4.64 4.99 24.39
CA SER A 463 4.73 3.83 25.26
C SER A 463 5.40 4.15 26.60
N PHE A 464 6.40 5.04 26.59
CA PHE A 464 7.06 5.49 27.80
C PHE A 464 6.13 6.32 28.70
N ILE A 465 5.26 7.19 28.16
CA ILE A 465 4.31 7.98 28.95
C ILE A 465 3.19 7.12 29.53
N GLN A 466 2.71 6.16 28.73
CA GLN A 466 1.65 5.25 29.14
C GLN A 466 2.15 4.34 30.26
N ASN A 467 3.33 3.73 30.09
CA ASN A 467 3.90 2.77 31.03
C ASN A 467 5.44 2.94 31.19
N PRO A 468 5.92 3.93 31.97
CA PRO A 468 7.36 4.19 32.11
C PRO A 468 8.10 3.04 32.78
N SER A 469 7.53 2.46 33.84
CA SER A 469 8.17 1.38 34.61
C SER A 469 8.40 0.12 33.77
N SER A 470 7.39 -0.32 33.01
CA SER A 470 7.52 -1.49 32.13
C SER A 470 8.46 -1.21 30.96
N THR A 471 8.51 0.03 30.47
CA THR A 471 9.43 0.44 29.41
C THR A 471 10.88 0.31 29.88
N VAL A 472 11.20 0.79 31.09
CA VAL A 472 12.55 0.70 31.65
C VAL A 472 12.96 -0.76 31.89
N ASP A 473 12.00 -1.63 32.24
CA ASP A 473 12.21 -3.05 32.50
C ASP A 473 12.23 -3.95 31.26
N ALA A 474 11.77 -3.44 30.12
CA ALA A 474 11.64 -4.21 28.90
C ALA A 474 12.99 -4.86 28.52
N GLN A 475 12.99 -6.19 28.46
CA GLN A 475 14.15 -6.95 28.01
C GLN A 475 14.27 -6.92 26.48
N GLU A 476 13.15 -6.72 25.79
CA GLU A 476 13.11 -6.53 24.35
C GLU A 476 13.73 -5.17 24.00
N ASN A 477 14.69 -5.15 23.06
CA ASN A 477 15.44 -3.97 22.63
C ASN A 477 16.44 -3.40 23.66
N ARG A 478 16.83 -4.19 24.67
CA ARG A 478 17.88 -3.82 25.63
C ARG A 478 19.27 -4.18 25.11
N HIS A 479 20.20 -3.22 25.12
CA HIS A 479 21.61 -3.42 24.79
C HIS A 479 22.47 -3.21 26.04
N SER A 480 23.27 -4.21 26.41
CA SER A 480 24.18 -4.10 27.56
C SER A 480 25.36 -3.19 27.24
N LEU A 481 25.64 -2.26 28.15
CA LEU A 481 26.82 -1.40 28.12
C LEU A 481 27.79 -1.80 29.24
N HIS A 482 29.06 -1.46 29.07
CA HIS A 482 30.04 -1.56 30.16
C HIS A 482 29.79 -0.42 31.15
N LEU A 483 30.05 -0.61 32.45
CA LEU A 483 29.84 0.41 33.49
C LEU A 483 30.64 1.72 33.29
N GLN A 484 31.65 1.68 32.41
CA GLN A 484 32.49 2.83 32.05
C GLN A 484 32.04 3.51 30.76
N ASP A 485 30.96 3.02 30.14
CA ASP A 485 30.40 3.58 28.93
C ASP A 485 29.42 4.72 29.30
N ARG A 486 29.52 5.87 28.64
CA ARG A 486 28.57 6.98 28.76
C ARG A 486 28.04 7.33 27.39
N VAL A 487 26.75 7.65 27.29
CA VAL A 487 26.18 8.14 26.03
C VAL A 487 26.54 9.60 25.86
N SER A 488 27.16 9.94 24.72
CA SER A 488 27.55 11.32 24.37
C SER A 488 26.54 12.04 23.48
N GLY A 489 25.50 11.33 23.04
CA GLY A 489 24.43 11.87 22.22
C GLY A 489 23.93 10.88 21.17
N SER A 490 22.89 11.28 20.45
CA SER A 490 22.27 10.53 19.38
C SER A 490 22.15 11.43 18.14
N CYS A 491 22.31 10.84 16.95
CA CYS A 491 22.18 11.56 15.69
C CYS A 491 21.82 10.57 14.57
N ASN A 492 20.79 10.88 13.78
CA ASN A 492 20.38 10.10 12.60
C ASN A 492 20.15 8.59 12.88
N GLY A 493 19.77 8.27 14.12
CA GLY A 493 19.55 6.90 14.60
C GLY A 493 20.81 6.11 14.97
N LEU A 494 21.95 6.80 15.08
CA LEU A 494 23.15 6.29 15.74
C LEU A 494 23.27 6.89 17.15
N VAL A 495 23.73 6.08 18.09
CA VAL A 495 24.07 6.49 19.46
C VAL A 495 25.58 6.48 19.59
N CYS A 496 26.16 7.60 20.02
CA CYS A 496 27.59 7.70 20.32
C CYS A 496 27.84 7.34 21.77
N VAL A 497 28.73 6.37 22.00
CA VAL A 497 29.08 5.85 23.31
C VAL A 497 30.56 6.11 23.57
N ALA A 498 30.85 6.82 24.65
CA ALA A 498 32.19 7.11 25.15
C ALA A 498 32.56 6.11 26.25
N ARG A 499 33.65 5.37 26.08
CA ARG A 499 34.27 4.59 27.15
C ARG A 499 35.32 5.43 27.84
N ILE A 500 35.15 5.66 29.14
CA ILE A 500 36.03 6.54 29.93
C ILE A 500 36.79 5.71 30.97
N LEU A 501 38.12 5.76 30.91
CA LEU A 501 39.00 5.18 31.91
C LEU A 501 39.64 6.30 32.73
N TYR A 502 39.24 6.39 33.99
CA TYR A 502 39.81 7.33 34.97
C TYR A 502 41.11 6.76 35.54
N HIS A 503 42.15 7.59 35.61
CA HIS A 503 43.42 7.22 36.23
C HIS A 503 43.43 7.69 37.69
N PRO A 504 43.45 6.78 38.68
CA PRO A 504 43.51 7.18 40.08
C PRO A 504 44.74 8.06 40.36
N ASN A 505 44.56 9.15 41.10
CA ASN A 505 45.62 10.11 41.50
C ASN A 505 46.24 10.95 40.37
N LYS A 506 45.61 11.02 39.19
CA LYS A 506 45.98 11.96 38.14
C LYS A 506 44.73 12.69 37.66
N ASP A 507 44.81 13.99 37.39
CA ASP A 507 43.69 14.78 36.83
C ASP A 507 43.53 14.53 35.31
N ILE A 508 43.57 13.26 34.88
CA ILE A 508 43.44 12.84 33.48
C ILE A 508 42.60 11.57 33.33
N CYS A 509 41.96 11.44 32.18
CA CYS A 509 41.25 10.24 31.74
C CYS A 509 41.59 9.90 30.27
N ASP A 510 41.45 8.61 29.94
CA ASP A 510 41.55 8.11 28.57
C ASP A 510 40.13 7.80 28.04
N ILE A 511 39.80 8.31 26.86
CA ILE A 511 38.46 8.23 26.27
C ILE A 511 38.50 7.60 24.88
N TRP A 512 37.58 6.67 24.63
CA TRP A 512 37.31 6.10 23.30
C TRP A 512 35.85 6.30 22.94
N PHE A 513 35.56 6.60 21.68
CA PHE A 513 34.19 6.75 21.18
C PHE A 513 33.86 5.67 20.16
N ARG A 514 32.62 5.19 20.18
CA ARG A 514 32.07 4.24 19.19
C ARG A 514 30.62 4.57 18.88
N LEU A 515 30.18 4.17 17.70
CA LEU A 515 28.81 4.33 17.24
C LEU A 515 28.08 3.00 17.36
N LEU A 516 26.87 3.06 17.90
CA LEU A 516 25.94 1.94 17.99
C LEU A 516 24.67 2.31 17.23
N ASN A 517 24.13 1.37 16.45
CA ASN A 517 22.73 1.42 16.01
C ASN A 517 21.92 0.46 16.91
N PRO A 518 21.12 0.97 17.87
CA PRO A 518 20.29 0.13 18.75
C PRO A 518 19.24 -0.73 18.02
N LEU A 519 18.83 -0.35 16.81
CA LEU A 519 17.87 -1.13 16.02
C LEU A 519 18.51 -2.39 15.44
N GLY A 520 19.69 -2.23 14.84
CA GLY A 520 20.39 -3.30 14.12
C GLY A 520 21.45 -4.04 14.95
N GLY A 521 21.78 -3.54 16.14
CA GLY A 521 22.87 -4.06 16.97
C GLY A 521 24.27 -3.88 16.36
N PHE A 522 24.41 -3.08 15.30
CA PHE A 522 25.69 -2.82 14.65
C PHE A 522 26.51 -1.84 15.49
N ILE A 523 27.79 -2.15 15.69
CA ILE A 523 28.74 -1.35 16.48
C ILE A 523 29.95 -1.03 15.60
N SER A 524 30.45 0.21 15.65
CA SER A 524 31.68 0.62 14.97
C SER A 524 32.93 0.16 15.71
N GLU A 525 34.09 0.26 15.05
CA GLU A 525 35.37 0.26 15.76
C GLU A 525 35.47 1.47 16.70
N ASN A 526 36.31 1.35 17.74
CA ASN A 526 36.61 2.45 18.64
C ASN A 526 37.44 3.52 17.92
N SER A 527 37.23 4.78 18.29
CA SER A 527 38.13 5.87 17.94
C SER A 527 39.56 5.61 18.46
N PRO A 528 40.58 6.31 17.95
CA PRO A 528 41.84 6.43 18.66
C PRO A 528 41.60 6.95 20.09
N CYS A 529 42.41 6.47 21.04
CA CYS A 529 42.37 6.93 22.43
C CYS A 529 42.64 8.44 22.48
N LEU A 530 41.81 9.17 23.21
CA LEU A 530 42.01 10.57 23.54
C LEU A 530 42.35 10.70 25.03
N ARG A 531 43.52 11.24 25.35
CA ARG A 531 43.94 11.54 26.71
C ARG A 531 43.67 13.00 27.03
N VAL A 532 42.78 13.26 27.98
CA VAL A 532 42.32 14.61 28.38
C VAL A 532 42.26 14.76 29.89
N SER A 533 42.04 15.97 30.39
CA SER A 533 41.71 16.20 31.81
C SER A 533 40.38 15.53 32.17
N MET A 534 40.18 15.22 33.45
CA MET A 534 38.89 14.75 33.97
C MET A 534 37.75 15.77 33.73
N HIS A 535 38.08 17.04 33.54
CA HIS A 535 37.14 18.11 33.22
C HIS A 535 36.91 18.18 31.71
N THR A 536 36.03 17.32 31.21
CA THR A 536 35.79 17.19 29.78
C THR A 536 34.31 17.00 29.44
N ALA A 537 33.81 17.77 28.49
CA ALA A 537 32.48 17.61 27.90
C ALA A 537 32.61 17.10 26.48
N SER A 538 31.62 16.36 25.98
CA SER A 538 31.62 15.84 24.61
C SER A 538 30.28 16.11 23.93
N GLY A 539 30.29 16.27 22.61
CA GLY A 539 29.07 16.38 21.81
C GLY A 539 29.20 15.55 20.54
N PHE A 540 28.09 14.96 20.10
CA PHE A 540 28.04 14.08 18.94
C PHE A 540 27.10 14.64 17.88
N GLY A 541 27.55 14.69 16.64
CA GLY A 541 26.74 15.20 15.53
C GLY A 541 27.19 14.71 14.17
N TYR A 542 26.54 15.22 13.14
CA TYR A 542 26.76 14.83 11.75
C TYR A 542 27.10 16.05 10.89
N ASP A 543 28.20 15.96 10.15
CA ASP A 543 28.60 16.94 9.14
C ASP A 543 28.08 16.49 7.78
N GLU A 544 27.05 17.18 7.28
CA GLU A 544 26.43 16.88 5.99
C GLU A 544 27.37 17.13 4.80
N SER A 545 28.33 18.06 4.93
CA SER A 545 29.23 18.42 3.84
C SER A 545 30.28 17.35 3.56
N SER A 546 30.74 16.64 4.60
CA SER A 546 31.70 15.55 4.49
C SER A 546 31.06 14.16 4.64
N ASP A 547 29.73 14.07 4.75
CA ASP A 547 28.97 12.84 5.01
C ASP A 547 29.58 12.01 6.15
N SER A 548 29.97 12.69 7.24
CA SER A 548 30.72 12.08 8.34
C SER A 548 30.15 12.44 9.70
N TYR A 549 30.03 11.44 10.56
CA TYR A 549 29.75 11.65 11.96
C TYR A 549 30.99 12.16 12.69
N LYS A 550 30.82 13.16 13.56
CA LYS A 550 31.90 13.78 14.33
C LYS A 550 31.57 13.80 15.82
N VAL A 551 32.61 13.68 16.62
CA VAL A 551 32.56 13.97 18.05
C VAL A 551 33.51 15.13 18.35
N VAL A 552 33.03 16.06 19.17
CA VAL A 552 33.82 17.20 19.65
C VAL A 552 33.94 17.06 21.15
N THR A 553 35.18 17.03 21.64
CA THR A 553 35.50 16.97 23.05
C THR A 553 36.10 18.30 23.47
N VAL A 554 35.49 18.95 24.45
CA VAL A 554 35.98 20.20 25.05
C VAL A 554 36.60 19.85 26.39
N SER A 555 37.89 20.12 26.53
CA SER A 555 38.65 19.82 27.74
C SER A 555 39.28 21.08 28.30
N ARG A 556 39.42 21.08 29.62
CA ARG A 556 40.08 22.15 30.35
C ARG A 556 41.35 21.63 31.00
N ASP A 557 42.46 22.30 30.78
CA ASP A 557 43.70 21.96 31.47
C ASP A 557 43.83 22.67 32.83
N SER A 558 44.86 22.30 33.59
CA SER A 558 45.15 22.88 34.90
C SER A 558 45.53 24.36 34.86
N SER A 559 45.91 24.91 33.70
CA SER A 559 46.14 26.35 33.50
C SER A 559 44.85 27.14 33.31
N GLY A 560 43.72 26.44 33.18
CA GLY A 560 42.41 27.02 32.90
C GLY A 560 42.12 27.21 31.41
N THR A 561 43.05 26.82 30.53
CA THR A 561 42.92 26.91 29.07
C THR A 561 41.88 25.89 28.59
N VAL A 562 40.95 26.34 27.75
CA VAL A 562 39.89 25.51 27.19
C VAL A 562 40.24 25.16 25.75
N THR A 563 40.32 23.86 25.46
CA THR A 563 40.66 23.35 24.13
C THR A 563 39.58 22.41 23.62
N ALA A 564 39.27 22.51 22.34
CA ALA A 564 38.36 21.59 21.66
C ALA A 564 39.15 20.64 20.74
N GLN A 565 38.75 19.37 20.73
CA GLN A 565 39.31 18.35 19.85
C GLN A 565 38.19 17.68 19.08
N VAL A 566 38.38 17.50 17.78
CA VAL A 566 37.39 16.95 16.86
C VAL A 566 37.89 15.62 16.31
N TYR A 567 37.04 14.61 16.33
CA TYR A 567 37.28 13.35 15.63
C TYR A 567 36.13 13.06 14.67
N SER A 568 36.49 12.70 13.44
CA SER A 568 35.54 12.23 12.43
C SER A 568 35.63 10.72 12.33
N PHE A 569 34.49 10.03 12.48
CA PHE A 569 34.45 8.57 12.42
C PHE A 569 34.88 8.08 11.03
N GLY A 570 35.78 7.08 11.01
CA GLY A 570 36.47 6.61 9.80
C GLY A 570 37.83 7.27 9.56
N GLY A 571 38.17 8.33 10.30
CA GLY A 571 39.50 8.93 10.32
C GLY A 571 40.48 8.18 11.23
N SER A 572 41.76 8.57 11.18
CA SER A 572 42.85 7.93 11.94
C SER A 572 43.33 8.72 13.17
N SER A 573 42.90 9.97 13.35
CA SER A 573 43.44 10.85 14.40
C SER A 573 42.48 11.96 14.83
N TRP A 574 42.70 12.45 16.05
CA TRP A 574 42.05 13.65 16.59
C TRP A 574 42.68 14.93 16.01
N LYS A 575 41.85 15.92 15.68
CA LYS A 575 42.28 17.26 15.28
C LYS A 575 42.04 18.23 16.42
N ARG A 576 43.01 19.10 16.72
CA ARG A 576 42.83 20.17 17.70
C ARG A 576 42.19 21.37 17.00
N ALA A 577 41.05 21.84 17.51
CA ALA A 577 40.45 23.10 17.10
C ALA A 577 41.11 24.26 17.88
N ASN A 578 40.95 25.49 17.38
CA ASN A 578 41.46 26.71 18.02
C ASN A 578 40.88 26.90 19.44
N SER A 579 41.43 27.85 20.21
CA SER A 579 41.00 28.17 21.59
C SER A 579 39.47 28.30 21.68
N PHE A 580 38.88 27.57 22.62
CA PHE A 580 37.42 27.54 22.80
C PHE A 580 37.01 28.59 23.85
N PRO A 581 35.94 29.36 23.65
CA PRO A 581 35.73 30.64 24.36
C PRO A 581 35.16 30.48 25.77
N ALA A 582 34.57 29.33 26.09
CA ALA A 582 33.98 29.04 27.39
C ALA A 582 33.97 27.53 27.66
N PHE A 583 34.14 27.12 28.90
CA PHE A 583 34.05 25.71 29.28
C PHE A 583 32.60 25.34 29.62
N PRO A 584 32.04 24.22 29.10
CA PRO A 584 30.75 23.70 29.54
C PRO A 584 30.81 23.40 31.04
N PHE A 585 29.96 24.06 31.82
CA PHE A 585 30.09 24.01 33.29
C PHE A 585 29.54 22.71 33.90
N SER A 586 28.82 21.88 33.14
CA SER A 586 28.42 20.54 33.55
C SER A 586 29.18 19.51 32.72
N VAL A 587 29.92 18.63 33.40
CA VAL A 587 30.62 17.47 32.79
C VAL A 587 29.61 16.40 32.36
N GLU A 588 28.35 16.53 32.76
CA GLU A 588 27.23 15.69 32.33
C GLU A 588 26.47 16.27 31.14
N ASP A 589 26.67 17.55 30.81
CA ASP A 589 26.00 18.22 29.69
C ASP A 589 26.74 17.90 28.39
N ASN A 590 26.17 16.97 27.64
CA ASN A 590 26.61 16.68 26.29
C ASN A 590 26.30 17.86 25.35
N GLY A 591 27.11 18.03 24.31
CA GLY A 591 26.85 19.02 23.28
C GLY A 591 25.60 18.69 22.48
N HIS A 592 24.67 19.64 22.40
CA HIS A 592 23.39 19.43 21.73
C HIS A 592 23.50 19.75 20.24
N PHE A 593 23.23 18.75 19.40
CA PHE A 593 23.36 18.85 17.94
C PHE A 593 22.11 19.45 17.30
N ILE A 594 22.27 20.57 16.60
CA ILE A 594 21.21 21.20 15.79
C ILE A 594 21.84 22.05 14.68
N GLY A 595 21.25 22.02 13.49
CA GLY A 595 21.68 22.87 12.37
C GLY A 595 23.14 22.67 11.95
N GLY A 596 23.67 21.43 12.03
CA GLY A 596 25.07 21.14 11.71
C GLY A 596 26.07 21.60 12.77
N SER A 597 25.62 22.10 13.91
CA SER A 597 26.45 22.61 15.00
C SER A 597 26.17 21.90 16.33
N LEU A 598 27.18 21.82 17.19
CA LEU A 598 27.05 21.37 18.57
C LEU A 598 27.00 22.57 19.51
N ASN A 599 26.06 22.56 20.46
CA ASN A 599 25.78 23.70 21.30
C ASN A 599 25.93 23.34 22.78
N TRP A 600 26.64 24.17 23.52
CA TRP A 600 26.81 24.05 24.97
C TRP A 600 26.47 25.36 25.66
N LEU A 601 25.98 25.26 26.88
CA LEU A 601 25.98 26.38 27.81
C LEU A 601 27.29 26.33 28.60
N GLY A 602 28.04 27.43 28.61
CA GLY A 602 29.39 27.46 29.17
C GLY A 602 29.69 28.75 29.93
N LEU A 603 30.74 28.68 30.75
CA LEU A 603 31.27 29.80 31.51
C LEU A 603 32.57 30.33 30.89
N ARG A 604 32.65 31.65 30.74
CA ARG A 604 33.88 32.37 30.42
C ARG A 604 34.78 32.38 31.65
N ASN A 605 36.05 32.00 31.49
CA ASN A 605 37.07 32.02 32.55
C ASN A 605 36.64 31.43 33.91
N PRO A 606 36.19 30.15 33.99
CA PRO A 606 35.75 29.61 35.27
C PRO A 606 36.91 29.58 36.29
N HIS A 607 36.81 30.20 37.46
CA HIS A 607 37.92 30.15 38.43
C HIS A 607 38.03 28.76 39.08
N GLY A 608 39.17 28.06 38.88
CA GLY A 608 39.46 26.78 39.54
C GLY A 608 38.86 25.51 38.90
N ALA A 609 39.18 24.35 39.48
CA ALA A 609 38.67 23.03 39.07
C ALA A 609 37.20 22.78 39.52
N HIS A 610 36.77 23.51 40.56
CA HIS A 610 35.40 23.52 41.06
C HIS A 610 34.92 24.98 41.05
N TYR A 611 33.92 25.30 40.22
CA TYR A 611 33.28 26.61 40.24
C TYR A 611 32.10 26.59 41.22
N ASP A 612 31.86 27.73 41.87
CA ASP A 612 30.68 27.94 42.71
C ASP A 612 29.63 28.71 41.90
N TRP A 613 28.45 28.11 41.69
CA TRP A 613 27.36 28.76 40.96
C TRP A 613 26.92 30.08 41.62
N ALA A 614 27.07 30.20 42.94
CA ALA A 614 26.74 31.44 43.66
C ALA A 614 27.65 32.62 43.28
N ALA A 615 28.83 32.36 42.70
CA ALA A 615 29.78 33.38 42.24
C ALA A 615 29.64 33.70 40.74
N VAL A 616 28.75 33.02 40.01
CA VAL A 616 28.56 33.22 38.57
C VAL A 616 27.68 34.45 38.32
N THR A 617 28.14 35.32 37.42
CA THR A 617 27.38 36.46 36.91
C THR A 617 26.86 36.21 35.50
N LEU A 618 25.82 36.92 35.08
CA LEU A 618 25.17 36.71 33.78
C LEU A 618 26.13 36.91 32.59
N ASP A 619 27.09 37.82 32.70
CA ASP A 619 28.12 38.11 31.68
C ASP A 619 29.15 36.99 31.49
N MET A 620 29.29 36.10 32.48
CA MET A 620 30.11 34.90 32.38
C MET A 620 29.41 33.80 31.58
N LEU A 621 28.07 33.81 31.52
CA LEU A 621 27.26 32.78 30.89
C LEU A 621 27.14 33.02 29.38
N MET A 622 27.40 32.00 28.57
CA MET A 622 27.20 32.07 27.12
C MET A 622 26.79 30.73 26.52
N ILE A 623 26.06 30.80 25.41
CA ILE A 623 25.85 29.63 24.54
C ILE A 623 26.97 29.63 23.51
N VAL A 624 27.76 28.56 23.47
CA VAL A 624 28.79 28.33 22.45
C VAL A 624 28.26 27.34 21.43
N SER A 625 28.28 27.72 20.16
CA SER A 625 27.87 26.90 19.03
C SER A 625 29.10 26.56 18.19
N PHE A 626 29.46 25.28 18.10
CA PHE A 626 30.58 24.78 17.30
C PHE A 626 30.07 24.20 15.98
N ASP A 627 30.44 24.81 14.87
CA ASP A 627 30.06 24.40 13.52
C ASP A 627 30.92 23.21 13.08
N LEU A 628 30.28 22.06 12.83
CA LEU A 628 31.00 20.83 12.49
C LEU A 628 31.61 20.86 11.09
N LYS A 629 31.16 21.73 10.19
CA LYS A 629 31.65 21.79 8.81
C LYS A 629 32.98 22.54 8.72
N SER A 630 33.05 23.69 9.38
CA SER A 630 34.20 24.60 9.38
C SER A 630 35.17 24.34 10.53
N ASP A 631 34.79 23.53 11.51
CA ASP A 631 35.52 23.32 12.78
C ASP A 631 35.75 24.66 13.53
N THR A 632 34.80 25.60 13.41
CA THR A 632 34.83 26.91 14.09
C THR A 632 33.72 27.04 15.12
N HIS A 633 33.79 28.06 15.98
CA HIS A 633 32.75 28.33 16.97
C HIS A 633 32.24 29.76 16.85
N LYS A 634 30.99 29.97 17.26
CA LYS A 634 30.37 31.28 17.46
C LYS A 634 29.66 31.33 18.81
N GLN A 635 29.45 32.54 19.29
CA GLN A 635 28.59 32.79 20.44
C GLN A 635 27.15 32.99 19.96
N ILE A 636 26.20 32.50 20.75
CA ILE A 636 24.78 32.82 20.65
C ILE A 636 24.38 33.57 21.93
N LEU A 637 23.69 34.71 21.77
CA LEU A 637 23.17 35.48 22.90
C LEU A 637 22.01 34.75 23.61
N LEU A 638 21.93 34.95 24.92
CA LEU A 638 20.81 34.51 25.76
C LEU A 638 19.52 35.27 25.40
N PRO A 639 18.33 34.72 25.70
CA PRO A 639 17.06 35.42 25.50
C PRO A 639 16.98 36.79 26.18
N LYS A 640 16.37 37.79 25.52
CA LYS A 640 16.20 39.19 25.97
C LYS A 640 15.25 39.40 27.18
N GLY A 641 15.14 38.43 28.08
CA GLY A 641 14.33 38.52 29.31
C GLY A 641 14.94 37.78 30.49
N ILE A 642 16.22 37.39 30.38
CA ILE A 642 16.99 36.82 31.49
C ILE A 642 17.95 37.92 31.97
N ASP A 643 17.47 38.75 32.89
CA ASP A 643 18.22 39.92 33.40
C ASP A 643 18.99 39.61 34.70
N GLU A 644 18.68 38.47 35.33
CA GLU A 644 19.31 37.99 36.57
C GLU A 644 19.82 36.55 36.36
N ILE A 645 20.91 36.18 37.04
CA ILE A 645 21.41 34.81 37.02
C ILE A 645 20.36 33.87 37.64
N PRO A 646 20.01 32.74 37.00
CA PRO A 646 19.08 31.78 37.59
C PRO A 646 19.63 31.20 38.90
N ASP A 647 18.74 30.89 39.85
CA ASP A 647 19.12 30.35 41.19
C ASP A 647 19.91 29.04 41.12
N LYS A 648 19.80 28.34 39.98
CA LYS A 648 20.47 27.08 39.65
C LYS A 648 20.90 27.07 38.21
N GLU A 649 21.80 26.16 37.89
CA GLU A 649 22.32 25.94 36.55
C GLU A 649 21.17 25.79 35.53
N PRO A 650 21.13 26.59 34.46
CA PRO A 650 20.20 26.40 33.37
C PRO A 650 20.61 25.18 32.55
N THR A 651 19.65 24.60 31.84
CA THR A 651 19.88 23.47 30.94
C THR A 651 19.59 23.90 29.51
N LEU A 652 20.47 23.49 28.59
CA LEU A 652 20.22 23.60 27.16
C LEU A 652 19.61 22.30 26.65
N GLY A 653 18.80 22.36 25.61
CA GLY A 653 18.32 21.15 24.95
C GLY A 653 17.85 21.41 23.54
N VAL A 654 17.77 20.35 22.75
CA VAL A 654 17.28 20.40 21.37
C VAL A 654 16.07 19.51 21.27
N TRP A 655 14.96 20.06 20.79
CA TRP A 655 13.77 19.29 20.48
C TRP A 655 13.16 19.76 19.16
N GLY A 656 12.81 18.79 18.30
CA GLY A 656 12.41 19.10 16.93
C GLY A 656 13.54 19.79 16.17
N ASN A 657 13.29 21.03 15.71
CA ASN A 657 14.26 21.87 15.02
C ASN A 657 14.54 23.18 15.79
N SER A 658 14.34 23.19 17.11
CA SER A 658 14.54 24.38 17.94
C SER A 658 15.51 24.10 19.09
N LEU A 659 16.24 25.14 19.48
CA LEU A 659 17.06 25.16 20.67
C LEU A 659 16.25 25.70 21.85
N TYR A 660 16.37 25.07 23.01
CA TYR A 660 15.64 25.43 24.21
C TYR A 660 16.61 25.76 25.33
N LEU A 661 16.29 26.83 26.08
CA LEU A 661 16.97 27.19 27.31
C LEU A 661 15.97 27.11 28.46
N LEU A 662 16.26 26.25 29.42
CA LEU A 662 15.36 25.93 30.52
C LEU A 662 16.00 26.34 31.83
N HIS A 663 15.26 27.05 32.67
CA HIS A 663 15.80 27.52 33.94
C HIS A 663 14.72 27.69 34.99
N ASN A 664 15.18 27.70 36.25
CA ASN A 664 14.35 28.03 37.40
C ASN A 664 14.34 29.55 37.59
N TYR A 665 13.20 30.10 37.99
CA TYR A 665 13.01 31.51 38.26
C TYR A 665 12.56 31.72 39.71
N LYS A 666 13.43 32.33 40.51
CA LYS A 666 13.21 32.71 41.93
C LYS A 666 12.72 31.54 42.78
N ASN A 667 13.16 30.31 42.46
CA ASN A 667 12.67 29.05 43.04
C ASN A 667 11.14 28.93 43.13
N THR A 668 10.38 29.60 42.25
CA THR A 668 8.90 29.58 42.25
C THR A 668 8.31 29.09 40.93
N HIS A 669 9.00 29.34 39.83
CA HIS A 669 8.55 28.98 38.49
C HIS A 669 9.65 28.28 37.72
N PHE A 670 9.22 27.43 36.80
CA PHE A 670 10.04 26.89 35.73
C PHE A 670 9.74 27.68 34.44
N ILE A 671 10.78 28.09 33.72
CA ILE A 671 10.68 28.84 32.48
C ILE A 671 11.41 28.07 31.37
N ALA A 672 10.74 27.93 30.23
CA ALA A 672 11.35 27.41 29.01
C ALA A 672 11.33 28.49 27.93
N TRP A 673 12.51 28.82 27.40
CA TRP A 673 12.69 29.65 26.22
C TRP A 673 12.91 28.78 25.00
N GLN A 674 12.33 29.16 23.87
CA GLN A 674 12.49 28.49 22.58
C GLN A 674 13.08 29.47 21.56
N MET A 675 14.18 29.08 20.93
CA MET A 675 14.69 29.72 19.72
C MET A 675 13.99 29.09 18.52
N LYS A 676 13.02 29.82 17.95
CA LYS A 676 12.20 29.29 16.84
C LYS A 676 13.03 29.01 15.60
N GLU A 677 13.96 29.90 15.29
CA GLU A 677 14.86 29.80 14.14
C GLU A 677 16.29 29.71 14.66
N PHE A 678 16.90 28.52 14.55
CA PHE A 678 18.24 28.28 15.08
C PHE A 678 19.26 29.25 14.48
N GLY A 679 19.95 30.00 15.34
CA GLY A 679 20.95 30.99 14.97
C GLY A 679 20.43 32.41 14.80
N ASP A 680 19.11 32.63 14.78
CA ASP A 680 18.52 33.98 14.92
C ASP A 680 18.21 34.27 16.39
N GLU A 681 19.00 35.15 16.98
CA GLU A 681 18.89 35.56 18.38
C GLU A 681 17.60 36.34 18.67
N ASN A 682 16.98 36.95 17.65
CA ASN A 682 15.70 37.63 17.82
C ASN A 682 14.51 36.65 17.83
N SER A 683 14.74 35.39 17.48
CA SER A 683 13.71 34.35 17.45
C SER A 683 13.45 33.70 18.82
N TRP A 684 14.21 34.10 19.86
CA TRP A 684 13.97 33.67 21.24
C TRP A 684 12.60 34.13 21.71
N THR A 685 11.78 33.18 22.14
CA THR A 685 10.45 33.45 22.72
C THR A 685 10.28 32.63 23.99
N GLN A 686 9.67 33.24 25.02
CA GLN A 686 9.33 32.50 26.23
C GLN A 686 8.18 31.56 25.87
N LEU A 687 8.44 30.25 25.86
CA LEU A 687 7.47 29.25 25.47
C LEU A 687 6.45 28.99 26.57
N LEU A 688 6.92 28.93 27.81
CA LEU A 688 6.07 28.79 28.99
C LEU A 688 6.74 29.32 30.24
N LYS A 689 5.90 29.63 31.23
CA LYS A 689 6.25 29.90 32.61
C LYS A 689 5.22 29.23 33.50
N ILE A 690 5.66 28.26 34.29
CA ILE A 690 4.77 27.40 35.10
C ILE A 690 5.22 27.40 36.54
N SER A 691 4.29 27.46 37.48
CA SER A 691 4.64 27.47 38.90
C SER A 691 4.99 26.06 39.39
N PHE A 692 5.98 25.99 40.27
CA PHE A 692 6.34 24.78 41.00
C PHE A 692 5.18 24.27 41.86
N HIS A 693 4.33 25.16 42.35
CA HIS A 693 3.08 24.80 43.04
C HIS A 693 2.11 24.03 42.12
N HIS A 694 1.92 24.46 40.87
CA HIS A 694 1.07 23.76 39.90
C HIS A 694 1.62 22.38 39.56
N LEU A 695 2.94 22.30 39.36
CA LEU A 695 3.63 21.03 39.17
C LEU A 695 3.71 20.20 40.47
N GLY A 696 3.35 20.83 41.60
CA GLY A 696 3.49 20.40 43.01
C GLY A 696 4.80 19.70 43.33
N VAL A 697 5.89 20.27 42.86
CA VAL A 697 7.27 19.87 43.10
C VAL A 697 8.06 21.12 43.44
N GLU A 698 9.02 21.03 44.36
CA GLU A 698 9.82 22.20 44.76
C GLU A 698 10.92 22.55 43.74
N ARG A 699 11.34 21.56 42.93
CA ARG A 699 12.44 21.68 41.97
C ARG A 699 12.28 20.68 40.83
N LEU A 700 12.71 21.07 39.63
CA LEU A 700 12.73 20.22 38.45
C LEU A 700 14.04 20.31 37.68
N LEU A 701 14.41 19.20 37.04
CA LEU A 701 15.38 19.17 35.96
C LEU A 701 14.65 18.73 34.67
N PRO A 702 14.79 19.47 33.56
CA PRO A 702 14.16 19.06 32.30
C PRO A 702 14.86 17.84 31.73
N GLU A 703 14.08 16.84 31.32
CA GLU A 703 14.61 15.61 30.70
C GLU A 703 14.26 15.56 29.22
N PHE A 704 13.00 15.85 28.89
CA PHE A 704 12.50 15.67 27.54
C PHE A 704 11.31 16.59 27.24
N ILE A 705 11.20 17.04 25.98
CA ILE A 705 10.08 17.82 25.47
C ILE A 705 9.60 17.16 24.18
N PHE A 706 8.29 17.00 23.97
CA PHE A 706 7.78 16.37 22.75
C PHE A 706 6.46 16.97 22.27
N GLU A 707 5.95 16.45 21.15
CA GLU A 707 4.76 16.97 20.45
C GLU A 707 4.86 18.48 20.17
N ASN A 708 5.97 18.89 19.55
CA ASN A 708 6.25 20.29 19.20
C ASN A 708 6.27 21.26 20.41
N GLY A 709 6.74 20.79 21.57
CA GLY A 709 6.83 21.64 22.75
C GLY A 709 5.54 21.73 23.56
N ASN A 710 4.64 20.74 23.41
CA ASN A 710 3.38 20.68 24.16
C ASN A 710 3.50 19.87 25.45
N ILE A 711 4.24 18.76 25.42
CA ILE A 711 4.40 17.92 26.61
C ILE A 711 5.84 17.99 27.11
N PHE A 712 5.97 18.26 28.40
CA PHE A 712 7.22 18.36 29.13
C PHE A 712 7.35 17.19 30.09
N ILE A 713 8.44 16.45 29.97
CA ILE A 713 8.86 15.42 30.92
C ILE A 713 9.97 16.01 31.77
N LEU A 714 9.68 16.18 33.06
CA LEU A 714 10.51 16.86 34.03
C LEU A 714 10.81 15.89 35.17
N ARG A 715 12.02 15.94 35.74
CA ARG A 715 12.43 15.09 36.86
C ARG A 715 12.34 15.85 38.18
N GLY A 716 11.69 15.25 39.17
CA GLY A 716 11.54 15.76 40.53
C GLY A 716 12.81 15.66 41.39
N ARG A 717 12.73 16.17 42.64
CA ARG A 717 13.84 16.25 43.62
C ARG A 717 14.43 14.89 44.01
N HIS A 718 13.62 13.84 43.99
CA HIS A 718 14.06 12.46 44.14
C HIS A 718 14.20 11.88 42.74
N CYS A 719 15.36 11.32 42.39
CA CYS A 719 15.74 10.86 41.03
C CYS A 719 14.76 9.84 40.37
N PHE A 720 13.69 9.47 41.06
CA PHE A 720 12.72 8.44 40.73
C PHE A 720 11.32 9.01 40.42
N GLU A 721 11.07 10.32 40.57
CA GLU A 721 9.80 10.95 40.22
C GLU A 721 9.87 11.63 38.84
N LEU A 722 8.98 11.24 37.94
CA LEU A 722 8.74 11.91 36.66
C LEU A 722 7.44 12.71 36.70
N VAL A 723 7.52 13.94 36.22
CA VAL A 723 6.41 14.86 36.04
C VAL A 723 6.18 15.07 34.56
N PHE A 724 5.01 14.66 34.08
CA PHE A 724 4.52 14.91 32.74
C PHE A 724 3.57 16.10 32.80
N TYR A 725 3.92 17.18 32.14
CA TYR A 725 3.08 18.37 32.01
C TYR A 725 2.64 18.52 30.56
N ASP A 726 1.34 18.44 30.31
CA ASP A 726 0.74 18.76 29.03
C ASP A 726 0.18 20.18 29.08
N ARG A 727 0.74 21.07 28.27
CA ARG A 727 0.31 22.47 28.27
C ARG A 727 -0.98 22.72 27.50
N ARG A 728 -1.49 21.75 26.72
CA ARG A 728 -2.71 21.91 25.93
C ARG A 728 -3.92 22.01 26.84
N ASP A 729 -3.94 21.22 27.90
CA ASP A 729 -5.00 21.18 28.91
C ASP A 729 -4.49 21.56 30.31
N ASN A 730 -3.22 21.94 30.44
CA ASN A 730 -2.53 22.20 31.70
C ASN A 730 -2.51 21.01 32.68
N SER A 731 -2.67 19.79 32.19
CA SER A 731 -2.65 18.60 33.01
C SER A 731 -1.25 18.26 33.50
N VAL A 732 -1.18 17.73 34.73
CA VAL A 732 0.05 17.27 35.37
C VAL A 732 -0.15 15.82 35.79
N LYS A 733 0.64 14.91 35.24
CA LYS A 733 0.68 13.50 35.64
C LYS A 733 2.03 13.22 36.29
N ARG A 734 2.03 12.61 37.47
CA ARG A 734 3.25 12.20 38.16
C ARG A 734 3.35 10.71 38.25
N ILE A 735 4.55 10.20 38.01
CA ILE A 735 4.82 8.76 38.03
C ILE A 735 6.09 8.53 38.83
N ASN A 736 6.03 7.57 39.75
CA ASN A 736 7.16 7.18 40.56
C ASN A 736 7.74 5.85 40.04
N ILE A 737 9.03 5.84 39.70
CA ILE A 737 9.75 4.68 39.15
C ILE A 737 10.39 3.84 40.27
N LEU A 738 10.05 4.12 41.54
CA LEU A 738 10.53 3.44 42.76
C LEU A 738 10.54 1.90 42.73
N ALA A 739 9.78 1.24 41.85
CA ALA A 739 9.78 -0.22 41.76
C ALA A 739 11.15 -0.83 41.43
N ASN A 740 12.09 -0.11 40.78
CA ASN A 740 13.35 -0.69 40.29
C ASN A 740 14.65 0.08 40.61
N ASN A 741 14.58 1.22 41.31
CA ASN A 741 15.74 2.06 41.67
C ASN A 741 16.70 2.43 40.52
N SER A 742 16.31 2.30 39.26
CA SER A 742 17.18 2.58 38.11
C SER A 742 17.28 4.07 37.80
N TYR A 743 18.49 4.62 37.81
CA TYR A 743 18.77 5.95 37.25
C TYR A 743 18.75 5.83 35.73
N PHE A 744 18.14 6.77 35.02
CA PHE A 744 18.22 6.79 33.56
C PHE A 744 18.50 8.19 33.01
N ILE A 745 18.96 8.28 31.77
CA ILE A 745 19.03 9.51 30.97
C ILE A 745 18.35 9.22 29.64
N ALA A 746 17.47 10.12 29.19
CA ALA A 746 16.78 9.99 27.91
C ALA A 746 17.48 10.80 26.82
N PHE A 747 17.52 10.23 25.62
CA PHE A 747 18.02 10.89 24.41
C PHE A 747 16.95 10.81 23.32
N ASP A 748 16.83 11.88 22.54
CA ASP A 748 16.06 11.87 21.30
C ASP A 748 16.63 10.81 20.35
N TYR A 749 15.78 10.05 19.68
CA TYR A 749 16.22 9.00 18.77
C TYR A 749 15.27 8.87 17.58
N VAL A 750 15.82 8.46 16.45
CA VAL A 750 15.05 8.10 15.26
C VAL A 750 15.43 6.68 14.86
N GLU A 751 14.44 5.80 14.72
CA GLU A 751 14.71 4.46 14.23
C GLU A 751 15.23 4.54 12.79
N SER A 752 16.43 4.02 12.56
CA SER A 752 17.15 4.26 11.31
C SER A 752 17.87 3.01 10.81
N LEU A 753 17.98 2.93 9.50
CA LEU A 753 18.75 1.91 8.79
C LEU A 753 20.23 2.29 8.61
N VAL A 754 20.62 3.49 9.06
CA VAL A 754 22.00 3.96 9.01
C VAL A 754 22.93 2.97 9.72
N GLN A 755 24.01 2.59 9.06
CA GLN A 755 25.02 1.71 9.64
C GLN A 755 26.22 2.51 10.14
N PRO A 756 26.83 2.14 11.28
CA PRO A 756 28.10 2.70 11.69
C PRO A 756 29.18 2.47 10.62
N CYS A 757 29.99 3.48 10.32
CA CYS A 757 31.09 3.35 9.36
C CYS A 757 32.00 2.17 9.74
N ARG A 758 32.15 1.20 8.83
CA ARG A 758 33.22 0.18 8.89
C ARG A 758 34.46 0.79 8.24
N SER A 759 35.61 0.70 8.88
CA SER A 759 36.87 1.18 8.31
C SER A 759 37.08 0.53 6.93
N SER A 760 37.17 1.36 5.91
CA SER A 760 37.27 0.96 4.52
C SER A 760 38.69 0.50 4.20
N LYS A 761 38.96 -0.80 4.35
CA LYS A 761 39.92 -1.44 3.46
C LYS A 761 39.21 -1.84 2.17
N VAL A 762 39.26 -0.91 1.22
CA VAL A 762 39.14 -1.09 -0.24
C VAL A 762 37.81 -1.67 -0.76
N GLN A 763 36.99 -0.79 -1.35
CA GLN A 763 36.37 -0.99 -2.67
C GLN A 763 35.77 0.35 -3.14
N ASN A 764 36.61 1.21 -3.72
CA ASN A 764 36.14 2.32 -4.54
C ASN A 764 35.70 1.75 -5.89
N HIS A 765 34.38 1.58 -6.07
CA HIS A 765 33.77 1.68 -7.39
C HIS A 765 32.94 2.96 -7.41
N SER A 766 33.62 4.08 -7.65
CA SER A 766 32.97 5.33 -8.02
C SER A 766 32.47 5.22 -9.46
N CYS A 767 31.17 5.03 -9.66
CA CYS A 767 30.51 5.40 -10.92
C CYS A 767 30.39 6.92 -10.93
N THR A 768 31.26 7.60 -11.66
CA THR A 768 31.09 9.01 -12.01
C THR A 768 29.88 9.19 -12.93
N PRO A 769 29.05 10.22 -12.75
CA PRO A 769 27.98 10.56 -13.68
C PRO A 769 28.58 11.04 -15.01
N ILE A 770 28.14 10.43 -16.11
CA ILE A 770 28.52 10.81 -17.47
C ILE A 770 27.87 12.18 -17.79
N PRO A 771 28.62 13.23 -18.14
CA PRO A 771 28.04 14.44 -18.70
C PRO A 771 27.64 14.19 -20.15
N HIS A 772 26.40 14.55 -20.50
CA HIS A 772 25.97 14.66 -21.89
C HIS A 772 26.79 15.72 -22.63
N SER A 773 27.33 15.37 -23.81
CA SER A 773 27.67 16.35 -24.84
C SER A 773 27.43 15.77 -26.24
N PRO A 774 27.13 16.62 -27.26
CA PRO A 774 26.41 16.21 -28.46
C PRO A 774 27.32 15.83 -29.64
N LEU A 775 26.68 15.19 -30.63
CA LEU A 775 27.16 14.76 -31.96
C LEU A 775 28.10 15.75 -32.68
N LEU A 776 29.19 15.24 -33.27
CA LEU A 776 29.54 15.36 -34.70
C LEU A 776 30.89 14.70 -35.12
N LYS A 777 30.83 14.04 -36.29
CA LYS A 777 31.85 13.82 -37.35
C LYS A 777 32.94 12.73 -37.25
N GLN A 778 32.70 11.70 -38.08
CA GLN A 778 33.57 10.92 -38.98
C GLN A 778 35.11 11.11 -38.95
N SER A 779 35.84 9.98 -38.83
CA SER A 779 36.88 9.49 -39.77
C SER A 779 37.34 8.09 -39.32
N LYS A 780 37.08 7.03 -40.11
CA LYS A 780 38.04 6.27 -40.94
C LYS A 780 39.40 5.97 -40.26
N GLU A 781 39.61 4.72 -39.83
CA GLU A 781 40.58 3.77 -40.43
C GLU A 781 40.53 2.40 -39.74
N ASN A 782 40.91 1.36 -40.50
CA ASN A 782 40.74 -0.08 -40.24
C ASN A 782 42.16 -0.71 -40.00
N PRO A 783 42.35 -2.05 -39.84
CA PRO A 783 42.75 -2.65 -38.57
C PRO A 783 44.06 -3.50 -38.63
N SER A 784 44.33 -4.26 -37.54
CA SER A 784 45.00 -5.60 -37.45
C SER A 784 46.37 -5.68 -36.69
N PRO A 785 46.93 -6.90 -36.38
CA PRO A 785 46.59 -7.77 -35.23
C PRO A 785 47.80 -8.50 -34.55
N ARG A 786 47.49 -9.41 -33.59
CA ARG A 786 48.33 -10.51 -33.00
C ARG A 786 49.33 -10.09 -31.88
N ILE A 787 49.66 -10.87 -30.84
CA ILE A 787 50.15 -12.26 -30.74
C ILE A 787 50.00 -12.79 -29.28
N LEU A 788 49.53 -14.05 -29.13
CA LEU A 788 49.96 -15.19 -28.27
C LEU A 788 51.03 -14.97 -27.16
N ALA A 789 51.27 -15.81 -26.13
CA ALA A 789 50.71 -17.01 -25.48
C ALA A 789 51.77 -17.47 -24.44
N ALA A 790 51.39 -18.16 -23.35
CA ALA A 790 52.16 -19.20 -22.61
C ALA A 790 51.42 -19.54 -21.27
N ALA A 791 50.79 -20.71 -21.11
CA ALA A 791 51.33 -22.01 -20.66
C ALA A 791 51.76 -22.03 -19.17
N VAL A 792 50.97 -22.50 -18.20
CA VAL A 792 50.59 -23.89 -17.79
C VAL A 792 51.66 -24.65 -16.98
N HIS A 793 51.35 -24.92 -15.69
CA HIS A 793 51.43 -26.19 -14.93
C HIS A 793 51.86 -26.00 -13.45
N ARG A 794 51.06 -26.52 -12.50
CA ARG A 794 51.36 -27.73 -11.69
C ARG A 794 50.24 -28.05 -10.69
N PHE A 795 49.89 -29.34 -10.64
CA PHE A 795 48.96 -30.05 -9.75
C PHE A 795 49.60 -30.38 -8.40
N SER A 796 48.79 -30.55 -7.35
CA SER A 796 48.74 -31.78 -6.52
C SER A 796 47.75 -31.69 -5.34
N ALA A 797 46.85 -32.67 -5.25
CA ALA A 797 46.06 -33.05 -4.05
C ALA A 797 46.55 -34.44 -3.57
N PRO A 798 46.39 -34.79 -2.27
CA PRO A 798 45.67 -36.03 -1.88
C PRO A 798 45.06 -35.97 -0.43
N PRO A 799 44.53 -37.07 0.17
CA PRO A 799 43.46 -37.98 -0.25
C PRO A 799 42.35 -38.18 0.83
N LEU A 800 41.27 -38.91 0.47
CA LEU A 800 40.11 -39.33 1.28
C LEU A 800 40.27 -40.76 1.87
N LEU A 801 39.60 -41.04 3.00
CA LEU A 801 38.87 -42.27 3.44
C LEU A 801 38.71 -42.30 5.00
N PRO A 802 37.82 -43.10 5.64
CA PRO A 802 36.43 -43.52 5.35
C PRO A 802 35.44 -43.26 6.54
N LEU A 803 34.12 -43.42 6.30
CA LEU A 803 33.00 -43.28 7.27
C LEU A 803 32.72 -44.54 8.12
N PRO A 804 32.17 -44.39 9.34
CA PRO A 804 31.27 -45.36 9.99
C PRO A 804 29.91 -44.72 10.44
N PRO A 805 28.90 -45.48 10.94
CA PRO A 805 27.53 -45.43 10.40
C PRO A 805 26.44 -44.69 11.24
N VAL A 806 25.30 -44.56 10.56
CA VAL A 806 23.99 -43.94 10.86
C VAL A 806 23.47 -44.04 12.31
N ARG A 807 22.90 -42.93 12.81
CA ARG A 807 21.75 -42.94 13.74
C ARG A 807 20.67 -41.97 13.26
N ASN A 808 19.47 -42.53 13.06
CA ASN A 808 18.23 -41.84 12.74
C ASN A 808 17.91 -40.73 13.75
N GLN A 809 17.74 -39.49 13.28
CA GLN A 809 16.87 -38.52 13.92
C GLN A 809 15.91 -37.95 12.90
N VAL A 810 14.63 -38.17 13.18
CA VAL A 810 13.47 -37.67 12.46
C VAL A 810 13.51 -36.13 12.47
N ALA A 811 13.81 -35.52 11.32
CA ALA A 811 13.63 -34.09 11.12
C ALA A 811 12.13 -33.81 10.95
N ARG A 812 11.49 -33.27 12.00
CA ARG A 812 10.18 -32.62 11.88
C ARG A 812 10.34 -31.39 10.99
N LEU A 813 9.76 -31.45 9.79
CA LEU A 813 9.54 -30.29 8.93
C LEU A 813 8.54 -29.37 9.63
N VAL A 814 9.02 -28.39 10.39
CA VAL A 814 8.19 -27.29 10.89
C VAL A 814 8.12 -26.26 9.76
N ILE A 815 7.02 -26.31 8.99
CA ILE A 815 6.65 -25.26 8.04
C ILE A 815 6.19 -24.06 8.87
N PRO A 816 6.85 -22.89 8.82
CA PRO A 816 6.29 -21.69 9.41
C PRO A 816 5.15 -21.21 8.51
N ILE A 817 3.91 -21.39 9.01
CA ILE A 817 2.72 -20.75 8.47
C ILE A 817 2.86 -19.25 8.74
N PHE A 818 3.02 -18.45 7.69
CA PHE A 818 2.89 -17.00 7.78
C PHE A 818 1.42 -16.65 8.08
N PRO A 819 1.12 -15.75 9.01
CA PRO A 819 -0.23 -15.22 9.13
C PRO A 819 -0.52 -14.37 7.89
N VAL A 820 -1.37 -14.91 7.03
CA VAL A 820 -2.15 -14.15 6.04
C VAL A 820 -2.93 -13.10 6.83
N PHE A 821 -2.78 -11.82 6.48
CA PHE A 821 -3.69 -10.78 6.95
C PHE A 821 -5.10 -11.11 6.43
N SER A 822 -5.87 -11.83 7.23
CA SER A 822 -7.29 -12.09 7.04
C SER A 822 -8.06 -10.95 7.68
N VAL A 823 -8.66 -10.07 6.87
CA VAL A 823 -9.76 -9.21 7.31
C VAL A 823 -11.03 -10.05 7.28
N ARG A 824 -11.23 -10.87 8.31
CA ARG A 824 -12.52 -11.49 8.66
C ARG A 824 -12.60 -11.60 10.16
N GLY A 825 -13.39 -10.72 10.77
CA GLY A 825 -13.64 -10.71 12.21
C GLY A 825 -14.47 -9.51 12.60
N LEU A 826 -15.73 -9.47 12.17
CA LEU A 826 -16.76 -8.59 12.73
C LEU A 826 -18.16 -9.09 12.33
N GLU A 827 -18.55 -10.25 12.84
CA GLU A 827 -19.96 -10.60 13.01
C GLU A 827 -20.11 -11.37 14.33
N GLN A 828 -21.18 -11.03 15.07
CA GLN A 828 -21.60 -11.51 16.39
C GLN A 828 -21.08 -10.71 17.61
N LEU A 829 -21.80 -9.64 17.95
CA LEU A 829 -22.52 -9.52 19.23
C LEU A 829 -23.45 -8.29 19.19
N THR A 830 -24.74 -8.54 19.38
CA THR A 830 -25.85 -7.60 19.37
C THR A 830 -26.14 -7.01 20.76
N VAL A 831 -26.50 -5.72 20.76
CA VAL A 831 -27.40 -4.96 21.68
C VAL A 831 -26.81 -4.36 22.97
N GLY A 832 -26.78 -3.01 23.00
CA GLY A 832 -26.70 -2.17 24.21
C GLY A 832 -26.00 -0.80 24.01
N SER A 833 -26.72 0.20 23.49
CA SER A 833 -26.32 1.62 23.30
C SER A 833 -26.13 2.41 24.63
N PRO A 834 -25.79 3.73 24.67
CA PRO A 834 -24.83 4.55 23.89
C PRO A 834 -23.96 5.51 24.77
N LEU A 835 -22.77 5.95 24.30
CA LEU A 835 -22.28 7.36 24.31
C LEU A 835 -20.82 7.47 23.83
N ALA A 836 -20.59 8.51 23.04
CA ALA A 836 -19.50 8.75 22.10
C ALA A 836 -18.17 9.25 22.72
N VAL A 837 -17.04 9.01 22.02
CA VAL A 837 -16.08 10.05 21.56
C VAL A 837 -15.31 9.54 20.33
N ALA A 838 -15.17 10.42 19.33
CA ALA A 838 -14.59 10.26 18.00
C ALA A 838 -13.05 10.47 17.95
N SER A 839 -12.29 9.60 17.26
CA SER A 839 -11.54 9.83 15.99
C SER A 839 -10.06 10.25 16.11
N PRO A 840 -9.16 10.10 15.09
CA PRO A 840 -9.35 9.54 13.74
C PRO A 840 -8.28 8.53 13.24
N ILE A 841 -8.69 7.68 12.28
CA ILE A 841 -7.84 6.96 11.32
C ILE A 841 -7.56 7.89 10.14
N VAL A 842 -6.30 8.04 9.74
CA VAL A 842 -5.88 8.85 8.59
C VAL A 842 -6.21 8.10 7.30
N VAL A 843 -7.24 8.58 6.58
CA VAL A 843 -7.49 8.26 5.18
C VAL A 843 -6.80 9.33 4.33
N VAL A 844 -5.74 8.96 3.61
CA VAL A 844 -5.14 9.83 2.60
C VAL A 844 -6.02 9.74 1.35
N SER A 845 -6.90 10.73 1.16
CA SER A 845 -7.58 10.98 -0.10
C SER A 845 -6.64 11.74 -1.05
N PRO A 846 -6.58 11.45 -2.35
CA PRO A 846 -5.89 12.30 -3.30
C PRO A 846 -6.67 13.60 -3.49
N VAL A 847 -6.14 14.70 -2.95
CA VAL A 847 -6.60 16.05 -3.26
C VAL A 847 -6.29 16.34 -4.73
N ALA A 848 -7.34 16.38 -5.55
CA ALA A 848 -7.26 16.94 -6.90
C ALA A 848 -7.09 18.46 -6.79
N ILE A 849 -5.95 18.98 -7.24
CA ILE A 849 -5.76 20.41 -7.46
C ILE A 849 -6.59 20.78 -8.70
N ARG A 850 -7.79 21.33 -8.50
CA ARG A 850 -8.49 22.11 -9.52
C ARG A 850 -7.77 23.46 -9.62
N VAL A 851 -7.05 23.68 -10.72
CA VAL A 851 -6.65 25.03 -11.13
C VAL A 851 -7.90 25.68 -11.72
N SER A 852 -8.56 26.55 -10.95
CA SER A 852 -9.57 27.46 -11.47
C SER A 852 -8.87 28.66 -12.11
N VAL A 853 -8.96 28.78 -13.43
CA VAL A 853 -8.66 30.04 -14.12
C VAL A 853 -9.92 30.91 -14.00
N GLU A 854 -9.91 31.85 -13.04
CA GLU A 854 -10.91 32.93 -12.99
C GLU A 854 -10.65 33.90 -14.15
N GLY A 855 -11.30 33.64 -15.29
CA GLY A 855 -11.47 34.62 -16.34
C GLY A 855 -12.75 35.41 -16.08
N HIS A 856 -12.62 36.61 -15.52
CA HIS A 856 -13.71 37.58 -15.46
C HIS A 856 -14.16 37.94 -16.88
N VAL A 857 -15.34 37.47 -17.27
CA VAL A 857 -16.11 38.01 -18.40
C VAL A 857 -17.07 39.05 -17.82
N SER A 858 -16.82 40.32 -18.10
CA SER A 858 -17.84 41.37 -18.01
C SER A 858 -18.00 42.03 -19.36
N SER A 859 -19.18 41.79 -19.92
CA SER A 859 -19.85 42.41 -21.07
C SER A 859 -19.40 43.82 -21.47
N LEU A 860 -19.21 44.02 -22.77
CA LEU A 860 -19.74 45.20 -23.45
C LEU A 860 -19.96 44.92 -24.94
N HIS A 861 -21.12 45.40 -25.38
CA HIS A 861 -21.71 45.33 -26.70
C HIS A 861 -20.86 45.99 -27.81
N SER A 862 -21.13 45.49 -29.02
CA SER A 862 -21.30 46.26 -30.28
C SER A 862 -20.07 46.63 -31.13
N LEU A 863 -20.34 46.52 -32.45
CA LEU A 863 -19.67 47.09 -33.63
C LEU A 863 -18.45 46.32 -34.19
N VAL A 864 -18.61 45.53 -35.26
CA VAL A 864 -18.72 45.92 -36.69
C VAL A 864 -17.34 45.98 -37.39
N ASN A 865 -17.25 45.18 -38.45
CA ASN A 865 -16.46 45.35 -39.68
C ASN A 865 -14.98 44.95 -39.79
N LEU A 866 -14.79 43.99 -40.70
CA LEU A 866 -14.01 44.04 -41.95
C LEU A 866 -12.48 43.85 -41.93
N LYS A 867 -12.10 42.97 -42.88
CA LYS A 867 -10.82 42.86 -43.62
C LYS A 867 -9.69 42.22 -42.81
N THR A 868 -9.02 41.18 -43.28
CA THR A 868 -8.79 40.61 -44.63
C THR A 868 -8.37 39.17 -44.47
#